data_AF-A0A949WCT5-F1
#
_entry.id   AF-A0A949WCT5-F1
#
_cell.length_a   1.000
_cell.length_b   1.000
_cell.length_c   1.000
_cell.angle_alpha   90.00
_cell.angle_beta   90.00
_cell.angle_gamma   90.00
#
_symmetry.space_group_name_H-M   'P 1'
#
loop_
_entity.id
_entity.type
_entity.pdbx_description
1 polymer ?
#
loop_
_entity_poly.entity_id
_entity_poly.type
_entity_poly.pdbx_seq_one_letter_code
_entity_poly.pdbx_strand_id
1 'polypeptide(L)'
;MNPCRCLAVLLPLLASPAAEPLPVVDLSQNTQRHVIIAQGTEKIYQGHPTTVLMPDGKTMFCVWTHGHGGTAGPLKRSDDGGSTWSGELPVPENWWKVKNCPAIYRLTDPQGVARLVVFAGQGPDGTMQQSVSTDEGKTWSPMQSNGLVCVMPFCTIMPVEGGRRLIGLSNIRRPGETKDTKSNVVTQSESTDGGLTWSPWRVLVDLGALKPCEPEVLRSPDGGQLLCLMRENIRTEPGHFITSDDEGRTWSEVKALPPGLHGDRHQHVCLPDGRLVIAFRDMGRDSPTRTHFVAWVGRYEDIVSGRDGEYKIKLLHSHKGSDCGYPGLELLPDGTVVATTYIKYRPGTRQNSVVSTRFTLAETDKAEKTTHATASRKTAGIVLDEDAAEYQGAWKMSDRHTPLVGASYRHDDRTKKSDAAAKFTPEIPADGRYEVRLLYVAASNRAQKARITIRSTDGEKVVTQNQREACLEDGIPRSLGVFAFMKGRSGSIEISNAGADGHVVVDGLQLVPESEAIAERNTRADAGFPIQTSAAPVPSVKIPPPMLLKSAAKPQDVDGRSYDLVVIGGTPGGIACAVRAAREGLGVLLVNHTQHLGGFVTSGAGGWEAPYDGLRSPIYGEMLNGAARYYAKTYGEGSEQHIASMPSKTSRAHIDRPKIEPRIAEMLFNEMVAKEKTLTVLLGHIVTTAKRDGALIQSVTLKPHSSHLAPRTDQREIASRRLPEGWSEAQANEPSASATIQVSGKVFADGMYEGDLMAAAGVKTQIGRESRAQYGEKHAGVIYTQERHKEPGQRGFPKAADEGTLNIRYNSHATAEIVEGPQSGEADGSVMAYNYRLVLTRDPANRIMATKPANYDVAIAKAAGGGGFVPNLPNKKVAWNGGRLIGPQNEYPGAGWPTREAISKRYLDAMLMRLWWVQNDPKAPEKDRKQFAGYGLAADEFPDNHHLPYEIYVREARRLVGRYVFKEQDNVIADGIARTPIHADSIAMTDWPVDSVACLPRKAPGGNTDGILFLGEETRPAQVPYRSILVNEVENLLVPVAISASHVGWGSIRLEPVWMQLGESAGFAAALAVKAKTTPAKLDPDALIRKLASSHVMISFFNDVDVTTDDPRIVAAQYFGTKGFFASYDAKLDAPLTEAVKAAWEKGFAELQNGTLEPMQLAKAVQEAEAQESPTTEVIRGWFLSTLGNRLNIK
;
A
#
# COMPACT_ATOMS: atom_id res chain seq x y z
N MET A 1 -37.36 -56.44 24.74
CA MET A 1 -36.15 -56.90 24.03
C MET A 1 -35.22 -55.73 23.82
N ASN A 2 -33.97 -55.95 24.21
CA ASN A 2 -32.71 -55.20 24.13
C ASN A 2 -32.59 -53.80 23.48
N PRO A 3 -31.64 -52.98 24.00
CA PRO A 3 -31.74 -51.53 23.99
C PRO A 3 -30.54 -50.80 23.31
N CYS A 4 -30.64 -49.46 23.36
CA CYS A 4 -29.56 -48.48 23.38
C CYS A 4 -28.95 -48.00 22.05
N ARG A 5 -29.57 -46.92 21.55
CA ARG A 5 -28.98 -45.88 20.70
C ARG A 5 -27.73 -45.29 21.38
N CYS A 6 -26.57 -45.42 20.74
CA CYS A 6 -25.34 -44.76 21.18
C CYS A 6 -25.42 -43.24 20.96
N LEU A 7 -25.31 -42.52 22.07
CA LEU A 7 -24.99 -41.12 22.20
C LEU A 7 -23.58 -40.89 21.63
N ALA A 8 -23.43 -40.15 20.54
CA ALA A 8 -22.12 -39.65 20.11
C ALA A 8 -21.79 -38.41 20.95
N VAL A 9 -20.98 -38.62 21.98
CA VAL A 9 -20.34 -37.55 22.76
C VAL A 9 -19.35 -36.85 21.83
N LEU A 10 -19.60 -35.57 21.53
CA LEU A 10 -18.62 -34.64 20.99
C LEU A 10 -17.52 -34.45 22.05
N LEU A 11 -16.45 -35.24 21.94
CA LEU A 11 -15.17 -34.94 22.57
C LEU A 11 -14.64 -33.62 21.97
N PRO A 12 -14.19 -32.65 22.78
CA PRO A 12 -13.38 -31.57 22.26
C PRO A 12 -12.10 -32.21 21.70
N LEU A 13 -11.84 -32.01 20.40
CA LEU A 13 -10.52 -32.20 19.84
C LEU A 13 -9.56 -31.35 20.68
N LEU A 14 -8.82 -32.01 21.56
CA LEU A 14 -7.63 -31.43 22.17
C LEU A 14 -6.74 -31.02 21.00
N ALA A 15 -6.65 -29.70 20.77
CA ALA A 15 -5.66 -29.15 19.88
C ALA A 15 -4.30 -29.69 20.34
N SER A 16 -3.60 -30.40 19.46
CA SER A 16 -2.20 -30.70 19.68
C SER A 16 -1.49 -29.39 20.04
N PRO A 17 -0.60 -29.39 21.05
CA PRO A 17 0.21 -28.21 21.33
C PRO A 17 0.87 -27.77 20.02
N ALA A 18 0.75 -26.49 19.69
CA ALA A 18 1.39 -25.92 18.52
C ALA A 18 2.86 -26.34 18.55
N ALA A 19 3.33 -27.05 17.52
CA ALA A 19 4.71 -27.46 17.41
C ALA A 19 5.59 -26.21 17.59
N GLU A 20 6.60 -26.29 18.46
CA GLU A 20 7.52 -25.18 18.66
C GLU A 20 8.16 -24.82 17.30
N PRO A 21 8.28 -23.52 16.98
CA PRO A 21 8.85 -23.10 15.71
C PRO A 21 10.30 -23.58 15.58
N LEU A 22 10.62 -24.17 14.43
CA LEU A 22 11.98 -24.65 14.11
C LEU A 22 13.03 -23.56 14.41
N PRO A 23 14.06 -23.84 15.24
CA PRO A 23 15.08 -22.86 15.61
C PRO A 23 15.77 -22.21 14.41
N VAL A 24 16.22 -20.95 14.57
CA VAL A 24 16.87 -20.18 13.50
C VAL A 24 18.22 -19.62 13.94
N VAL A 25 19.26 -19.93 13.18
CA VAL A 25 20.60 -19.31 13.25
C VAL A 25 20.71 -18.24 12.18
N ASP A 26 20.94 -16.97 12.54
CA ASP A 26 21.11 -15.88 11.57
C ASP A 26 22.58 -15.57 11.28
N LEU A 27 23.06 -16.01 10.10
CA LEU A 27 24.40 -15.67 9.59
C LEU A 27 24.38 -14.49 8.62
N SER A 28 23.21 -13.99 8.24
CA SER A 28 23.04 -13.01 7.16
C SER A 28 23.67 -11.65 7.44
N GLN A 29 24.00 -11.36 8.70
CA GLN A 29 24.69 -10.13 9.12
C GLN A 29 26.21 -10.31 9.20
N ASN A 30 26.72 -11.54 9.09
CA ASN A 30 28.15 -11.83 9.16
C ASN A 30 28.79 -11.74 7.78
N THR A 31 28.95 -10.52 7.29
CA THR A 31 29.42 -10.23 5.93
C THR A 31 30.82 -10.76 5.62
N GLN A 32 31.65 -11.02 6.63
CA GLN A 32 32.98 -11.63 6.45
C GLN A 32 32.92 -13.06 5.89
N ARG A 33 31.76 -13.72 5.97
CA ARG A 33 31.53 -15.08 5.45
C ARG A 33 30.96 -15.08 4.04
N HIS A 34 30.66 -13.89 3.49
CA HIS A 34 30.03 -13.75 2.20
C HIS A 34 31.06 -13.43 1.12
N VAL A 35 31.00 -14.16 0.01
CA VAL A 35 31.86 -13.95 -1.17
C VAL A 35 30.98 -13.51 -2.34
N ILE A 36 31.20 -12.31 -2.87
CA ILE A 36 30.46 -11.79 -4.02
C ILE A 36 31.14 -12.28 -5.31
N ILE A 37 30.55 -13.27 -5.98
CA ILE A 37 31.05 -13.80 -7.25
C ILE A 37 30.84 -12.78 -8.38
N ALA A 38 29.65 -12.20 -8.43
CA ALA A 38 29.27 -11.19 -9.41
C ALA A 38 28.37 -10.14 -8.77
N GLN A 39 28.84 -8.90 -8.68
CA GLN A 39 28.08 -7.79 -8.13
C GLN A 39 27.06 -7.30 -9.16
N GLY A 40 25.80 -7.20 -8.75
CA GLY A 40 24.79 -6.52 -9.55
C GLY A 40 25.13 -5.04 -9.69
N THR A 41 24.94 -4.51 -10.90
CA THR A 41 25.09 -3.07 -11.18
C THR A 41 23.70 -2.46 -11.35
N GLU A 42 23.58 -1.15 -11.54
CA GLU A 42 22.25 -0.54 -11.78
C GLU A 42 21.55 -1.10 -13.02
N LYS A 43 22.33 -1.59 -13.99
CA LYS A 43 21.85 -2.09 -15.29
C LYS A 43 21.90 -3.60 -15.42
N ILE A 44 22.87 -4.26 -14.78
CA ILE A 44 23.13 -5.69 -14.93
C ILE A 44 22.64 -6.42 -13.69
N TYR A 45 21.58 -7.20 -13.88
CA TYR A 45 21.07 -8.17 -12.91
C TYR A 45 21.83 -9.49 -13.06
N GLN A 46 22.43 -9.97 -11.98
CA GLN A 46 23.07 -11.28 -11.93
C GLN A 46 22.07 -12.28 -11.32
N GLY A 47 21.69 -13.30 -12.07
CA GLY A 47 20.58 -14.20 -11.73
C GLY A 47 20.89 -15.69 -11.89
N HIS A 48 20.17 -16.53 -11.17
CA HIS A 48 20.11 -18.00 -11.38
C HIS A 48 21.48 -18.69 -11.52
N PRO A 49 22.37 -18.58 -10.52
CA PRO A 49 23.66 -19.24 -10.55
C PRO A 49 23.49 -20.73 -10.31
N THR A 50 24.42 -21.51 -10.86
CA THR A 50 24.71 -22.87 -10.40
C THR A 50 26.21 -23.02 -10.24
N THR A 51 26.62 -23.93 -9.35
CA THR A 51 28.01 -24.23 -9.08
C THR A 51 28.31 -25.71 -9.28
N VAL A 52 29.60 -26.02 -9.46
CA VAL A 52 30.10 -27.39 -9.36
C VAL A 52 31.48 -27.36 -8.71
N LEU A 53 31.68 -28.21 -7.70
CA LEU A 53 33.00 -28.50 -7.13
C LEU A 53 33.70 -29.63 -7.90
N MET A 54 34.96 -29.43 -8.25
CA MET A 54 35.78 -30.41 -8.94
C MET A 54 36.39 -31.44 -7.98
N PRO A 55 36.81 -32.62 -8.47
CA PRO A 55 37.36 -33.69 -7.62
C PRO A 55 38.62 -33.34 -6.83
N ASP A 56 39.33 -32.26 -7.19
CA ASP A 56 40.49 -31.79 -6.43
C ASP A 56 40.10 -31.11 -5.11
N GLY A 57 38.80 -30.93 -4.84
CA GLY A 57 38.26 -30.42 -3.59
C GLY A 57 38.43 -28.91 -3.40
N LYS A 58 38.90 -28.18 -4.42
CA LYS A 58 39.14 -26.73 -4.34
C LYS A 58 38.79 -25.97 -5.61
N THR A 59 38.84 -26.60 -6.77
CA THR A 59 38.46 -25.94 -8.01
C THR A 59 36.93 -25.91 -8.11
N MET A 60 36.36 -24.73 -8.31
CA MET A 60 34.92 -24.54 -8.48
C MET A 60 34.61 -23.74 -9.73
N PHE A 61 33.48 -24.03 -10.36
CA PHE A 61 32.91 -23.20 -11.42
C PHE A 61 31.57 -22.62 -10.98
N CYS A 62 31.26 -21.41 -11.45
CA CYS A 62 29.96 -20.77 -11.29
C CYS A 62 29.51 -20.18 -12.62
N VAL A 63 28.34 -20.63 -13.10
CA VAL A 63 27.66 -20.10 -14.29
C VAL A 63 26.37 -19.44 -13.85
N TRP A 64 25.97 -18.34 -14.50
CA TRP A 64 24.75 -17.61 -14.13
C TRP A 64 24.15 -16.85 -15.32
N THR A 65 23.08 -16.09 -15.11
CA THR A 65 22.41 -15.28 -16.13
C THR A 65 22.59 -13.78 -15.95
N HIS A 66 22.66 -13.05 -17.07
CA HIS A 66 22.34 -11.62 -17.09
C HIS A 66 20.82 -11.44 -17.29
N GLY A 67 20.13 -10.92 -16.27
CA GLY A 67 18.67 -10.80 -16.23
C GLY A 67 17.98 -12.01 -15.56
N HIS A 68 16.76 -11.83 -15.07
CA HIS A 68 15.99 -12.91 -14.43
C HIS A 68 15.56 -13.94 -15.48
N GLY A 69 16.23 -15.10 -15.52
CA GLY A 69 16.06 -16.08 -16.59
C GLY A 69 16.64 -15.63 -17.93
N GLY A 70 17.55 -14.64 -17.91
CA GLY A 70 18.13 -14.06 -19.12
C GLY A 70 19.24 -14.91 -19.73
N THR A 71 20.24 -14.26 -20.33
CA THR A 71 21.27 -14.95 -21.15
C THR A 71 22.29 -15.67 -20.27
N ALA A 72 22.64 -16.91 -20.64
CA ALA A 72 23.51 -17.82 -19.87
C ALA A 72 25.03 -17.52 -19.90
N GLY A 73 25.46 -16.52 -20.66
CA GLY A 73 26.87 -16.31 -21.04
C GLY A 73 27.95 -16.20 -19.95
N PRO A 74 27.70 -15.66 -18.74
CA PRO A 74 28.76 -15.52 -17.74
C PRO A 74 29.20 -16.84 -17.08
N LEU A 75 30.51 -17.05 -16.98
CA LEU A 75 31.15 -18.17 -16.28
C LEU A 75 32.38 -17.69 -15.52
N LYS A 76 32.58 -18.17 -14.28
CA LYS A 76 33.80 -17.93 -13.49
C LYS A 76 34.34 -19.21 -12.87
N ARG A 77 35.63 -19.18 -12.53
CA ARG A 77 36.35 -20.24 -11.83
C ARG A 77 36.94 -19.73 -10.52
N SER A 78 37.01 -20.62 -9.53
CA SER A 78 37.77 -20.45 -8.30
C SER A 78 38.73 -21.64 -8.16
N ASP A 79 39.92 -21.41 -7.58
CA ASP A 79 40.93 -22.43 -7.33
C ASP A 79 41.18 -22.66 -5.82
N ASP A 80 40.40 -22.00 -4.95
CA ASP A 80 40.57 -21.95 -3.48
C ASP A 80 39.26 -22.26 -2.73
N GLY A 81 38.43 -23.11 -3.34
CA GLY A 81 37.16 -23.56 -2.78
C GLY A 81 36.10 -22.47 -2.73
N GLY A 82 36.16 -21.47 -3.62
CA GLY A 82 35.19 -20.38 -3.70
C GLY A 82 35.46 -19.21 -2.76
N SER A 83 36.67 -19.10 -2.21
CA SER A 83 37.09 -17.96 -1.36
C SER A 83 37.43 -16.73 -2.21
N THR A 84 38.01 -16.96 -3.39
CA THR A 84 38.24 -15.96 -4.43
C THR A 84 37.79 -16.50 -5.80
N TRP A 85 37.51 -15.60 -6.74
CA TRP A 85 37.00 -15.94 -8.06
C TRP A 85 37.75 -15.18 -9.16
N SER A 86 37.93 -15.82 -10.30
CA SER A 86 38.53 -15.23 -11.49
C SER A 86 37.70 -14.07 -12.08
N GLY A 87 38.26 -13.39 -13.07
CA GLY A 87 37.45 -12.67 -14.06
C GLY A 87 36.53 -13.63 -14.84
N GLU A 88 35.61 -13.07 -15.63
CA GLU A 88 34.76 -13.89 -16.51
C GLU A 88 35.62 -14.68 -17.50
N LEU A 89 35.37 -15.99 -17.58
CA LEU A 89 36.06 -16.88 -18.50
C LEU A 89 35.50 -16.71 -19.92
N PRO A 90 36.34 -16.87 -20.96
CA PRO A 90 35.87 -16.84 -22.33
C PRO A 90 34.95 -18.02 -22.62
N VAL A 91 33.79 -17.73 -23.21
CA VAL A 91 32.83 -18.73 -23.70
C VAL A 91 32.50 -18.47 -25.17
N PRO A 92 32.08 -19.49 -25.94
CA PRO A 92 31.59 -19.29 -27.31
C PRO A 92 30.48 -18.24 -27.40
N GLU A 93 30.52 -17.40 -28.44
CA GLU A 93 29.60 -16.26 -28.61
C GLU A 93 28.12 -16.68 -28.56
N ASN A 94 27.79 -17.89 -29.03
CA ASN A 94 26.40 -18.35 -29.07
C ASN A 94 25.81 -18.68 -27.69
N TRP A 95 26.60 -18.75 -26.62
CA TRP A 95 26.09 -18.85 -25.24
C TRP A 95 25.19 -17.66 -24.89
N TRP A 96 25.52 -16.46 -25.37
CA TRP A 96 24.76 -15.24 -25.15
C TRP A 96 23.43 -15.19 -25.91
N LYS A 97 23.18 -16.15 -26.81
CA LYS A 97 21.92 -16.29 -27.56
C LYS A 97 20.96 -17.29 -26.92
N VAL A 98 21.41 -18.00 -25.88
CA VAL A 98 20.62 -18.98 -25.13
C VAL A 98 20.24 -18.37 -23.78
N LYS A 99 19.02 -18.64 -23.34
CA LYS A 99 18.44 -18.07 -22.12
C LYS A 99 18.00 -19.16 -21.14
N ASN A 100 17.53 -18.70 -19.98
CA ASN A 100 16.83 -19.46 -18.96
C ASN A 100 17.73 -20.43 -18.14
N CYS A 101 18.30 -19.88 -17.06
CA CYS A 101 18.84 -20.60 -15.88
C CYS A 101 19.94 -21.64 -16.17
N PRO A 102 21.17 -21.26 -16.54
CA PRO A 102 22.20 -22.23 -16.86
C PRO A 102 22.53 -23.13 -15.66
N ALA A 103 22.61 -24.43 -15.91
CA ALA A 103 22.90 -25.46 -14.93
C ALA A 103 24.18 -26.20 -15.33
N ILE A 104 25.23 -26.10 -14.50
CA ILE A 104 26.50 -26.79 -14.71
C ILE A 104 26.54 -28.12 -13.96
N TYR A 105 26.99 -29.18 -14.63
CA TYR A 105 27.20 -30.50 -14.05
C TYR A 105 28.54 -31.07 -14.48
N ARG A 106 29.14 -31.89 -13.62
CA ARG A 106 30.24 -32.79 -13.99
C ARG A 106 29.67 -34.19 -14.18
N LEU A 107 29.65 -34.66 -15.41
CA LEU A 107 29.07 -35.96 -15.79
C LEU A 107 30.17 -36.91 -16.22
N THR A 108 30.11 -38.16 -15.78
CA THR A 108 31.04 -39.23 -16.18
C THR A 108 30.26 -40.29 -16.93
N ASP A 109 30.75 -40.69 -18.10
CA ASP A 109 30.13 -41.79 -18.86
C ASP A 109 30.50 -43.17 -18.28
N PRO A 110 29.83 -44.27 -18.71
CA PRO A 110 30.15 -45.61 -18.23
C PRO A 110 31.59 -46.08 -18.52
N GLN A 111 32.31 -45.39 -19.39
CA GLN A 111 33.72 -45.65 -19.72
C GLN A 111 34.69 -44.85 -18.83
N GLY A 112 34.18 -44.02 -17.91
CA GLY A 112 34.97 -43.22 -16.98
C GLY A 112 35.41 -41.86 -17.54
N VAL A 113 34.94 -41.45 -18.72
CA VAL A 113 35.29 -40.15 -19.29
C VAL A 113 34.41 -39.07 -18.65
N ALA A 114 35.07 -38.16 -17.92
CA ALA A 114 34.42 -37.04 -17.28
C ALA A 114 34.32 -35.82 -18.20
N ARG A 115 33.20 -35.11 -18.12
CA ARG A 115 32.90 -33.90 -18.89
C ARG A 115 32.24 -32.88 -17.98
N LEU A 116 32.53 -31.60 -18.22
CA LEU A 116 31.70 -30.52 -17.70
C LEU A 116 30.64 -30.19 -18.76
N VAL A 117 29.39 -30.08 -18.33
CA VAL A 117 28.26 -29.79 -19.21
C VAL A 117 27.47 -28.64 -18.62
N VAL A 118 27.21 -27.62 -19.42
CA VAL A 118 26.29 -26.52 -19.08
C VAL A 118 25.03 -26.67 -19.90
N PHE A 119 23.89 -26.82 -19.24
CA PHE A 119 22.56 -26.83 -19.86
C PHE A 119 21.88 -25.47 -19.70
N ALA A 120 21.12 -25.02 -20.68
CA ALA A 120 20.29 -23.82 -20.57
C ALA A 120 18.93 -24.06 -21.25
N GLY A 121 17.85 -23.60 -20.61
CA GLY A 121 16.50 -24.09 -20.90
C GLY A 121 15.87 -23.60 -22.21
N GLN A 122 16.39 -22.52 -22.83
CA GLN A 122 15.76 -21.94 -24.01
C GLN A 122 16.78 -21.49 -25.06
N GLY A 123 16.95 -22.30 -26.09
CA GLY A 123 17.65 -21.95 -27.31
C GLY A 123 16.77 -21.23 -28.35
N PRO A 124 17.36 -20.83 -29.49
CA PRO A 124 16.62 -20.19 -30.60
C PRO A 124 15.48 -21.05 -31.17
N ASP A 125 15.57 -22.37 -31.06
CA ASP A 125 14.57 -23.35 -31.48
C ASP A 125 13.53 -23.67 -30.39
N GLY A 126 13.62 -23.02 -29.23
CA GLY A 126 12.75 -23.25 -28.08
C GLY A 126 13.07 -24.52 -27.27
N THR A 127 14.14 -25.24 -27.62
CA THR A 127 14.60 -26.43 -26.90
C THR A 127 15.73 -26.09 -25.93
N MET A 128 15.94 -26.98 -24.96
CA MET A 128 17.08 -26.97 -24.07
C MET A 128 18.38 -27.18 -24.88
N GLN A 129 19.37 -26.37 -24.56
CA GLN A 129 20.68 -26.38 -25.20
C GLN A 129 21.73 -26.86 -24.19
N GLN A 130 22.81 -27.45 -24.70
CA GLN A 130 23.95 -27.89 -23.91
C GLN A 130 25.28 -27.51 -24.55
N SER A 131 26.28 -27.23 -23.71
CA SER A 131 27.68 -27.02 -24.09
C SER A 131 28.56 -27.93 -23.25
N VAL A 132 29.61 -28.49 -23.86
CA VAL A 132 30.47 -29.51 -23.27
C VAL A 132 31.92 -29.03 -23.23
N SER A 133 32.59 -29.30 -22.12
CA SER A 133 34.04 -29.22 -21.97
C SER A 133 34.62 -30.59 -21.60
N THR A 134 35.64 -31.01 -22.33
CA THR A 134 36.37 -32.28 -22.12
C THR A 134 37.77 -32.07 -21.56
N ASP A 135 38.15 -30.84 -21.23
CA ASP A 135 39.48 -30.43 -20.76
C ASP A 135 39.42 -29.68 -19.42
N GLU A 136 38.45 -30.06 -18.59
CA GLU A 136 38.21 -29.51 -17.25
C GLU A 136 37.90 -28.00 -17.24
N GLY A 137 37.11 -27.55 -18.22
CA GLY A 137 36.58 -26.19 -18.30
C GLY A 137 37.54 -25.18 -18.91
N LYS A 138 38.65 -25.62 -19.52
CA LYS A 138 39.59 -24.74 -20.23
C LYS A 138 39.00 -24.25 -21.56
N THR A 139 38.32 -25.14 -22.29
CA THR A 139 37.60 -24.82 -23.52
C THR A 139 36.18 -25.40 -23.51
N TRP A 140 35.27 -24.75 -24.23
CA TRP A 140 33.85 -25.10 -24.26
C TRP A 140 33.34 -25.17 -25.71
N SER A 141 32.50 -26.18 -26.00
CA SER A 141 31.80 -26.25 -27.28
C SER A 141 30.74 -25.14 -27.41
N PRO A 142 30.32 -24.76 -28.63
CA PRO A 142 29.10 -23.97 -28.80
C PRO A 142 27.89 -24.65 -28.15
N MET A 143 26.89 -23.86 -27.74
CA MET A 143 25.59 -24.39 -27.31
C MET A 143 24.88 -25.11 -28.47
N GLN A 144 24.39 -26.34 -28.22
CA GLN A 144 23.67 -27.18 -29.19
C GLN A 144 22.40 -27.75 -28.57
N SER A 145 21.35 -27.91 -29.38
CA SER A 145 20.07 -28.49 -28.93
C SER A 145 20.25 -29.94 -28.52
N ASN A 146 19.59 -30.34 -27.42
CA ASN A 146 19.40 -31.75 -27.08
C ASN A 146 17.97 -32.26 -27.36
N GLY A 147 17.14 -31.45 -28.03
CA GLY A 147 15.80 -31.81 -28.47
C GLY A 147 14.71 -31.77 -27.38
N LEU A 148 15.05 -31.55 -26.12
CA LEU A 148 14.06 -31.49 -25.03
C LEU A 148 13.50 -30.08 -24.86
N VAL A 149 12.18 -29.96 -24.74
CA VAL A 149 11.52 -28.69 -24.37
C VAL A 149 11.28 -28.68 -22.87
N CYS A 150 11.58 -27.57 -22.20
CA CYS A 150 11.39 -27.46 -20.76
C CYS A 150 10.99 -26.06 -20.30
N VAL A 151 10.45 -25.96 -19.09
CA VAL A 151 10.29 -24.66 -18.40
C VAL A 151 11.59 -24.31 -17.67
N MET A 152 12.27 -25.31 -17.13
CA MET A 152 13.58 -25.21 -16.49
C MET A 152 14.52 -26.22 -17.13
N PRO A 153 15.82 -25.92 -17.35
CA PRO A 153 16.77 -26.98 -17.67
C PRO A 153 16.86 -27.99 -16.52
N PHE A 154 17.66 -29.04 -16.68
CA PHE A 154 17.81 -30.06 -15.64
C PHE A 154 18.01 -29.43 -14.26
N CYS A 155 17.16 -29.87 -13.33
CA CYS A 155 17.14 -29.41 -11.95
C CYS A 155 18.08 -30.26 -11.11
N THR A 156 18.03 -31.57 -11.35
CA THR A 156 19.00 -32.54 -10.86
C THR A 156 19.34 -33.50 -11.99
N ILE A 157 20.59 -33.91 -12.05
CA ILE A 157 21.03 -35.09 -12.81
C ILE A 157 21.62 -36.06 -11.80
N MET A 158 21.04 -37.25 -11.68
CA MET A 158 21.44 -38.26 -10.72
C MET A 158 22.02 -39.48 -11.44
N PRO A 159 23.26 -39.89 -11.15
CA PRO A 159 23.76 -41.19 -11.59
C PRO A 159 23.03 -42.31 -10.85
N VAL A 160 22.58 -43.30 -11.62
CA VAL A 160 21.85 -44.46 -11.14
C VAL A 160 22.47 -45.75 -11.68
N GLU A 161 22.15 -46.88 -11.07
CA GLU A 161 22.66 -48.20 -11.47
C GLU A 161 24.21 -48.26 -11.49
N GLY A 162 24.85 -47.58 -10.53
CA GLY A 162 26.30 -47.46 -10.44
C GLY A 162 26.94 -46.51 -11.46
N GLY A 163 26.17 -45.56 -12.00
CA GLY A 163 26.65 -44.58 -13.00
C GLY A 163 26.55 -45.06 -14.45
N ARG A 164 26.00 -46.26 -14.69
CA ARG A 164 25.73 -46.76 -16.05
C ARG A 164 24.62 -45.99 -16.76
N ARG A 165 23.76 -45.32 -16.00
CA ARG A 165 22.65 -44.52 -16.49
C ARG A 165 22.55 -43.24 -15.66
N LEU A 166 22.14 -42.15 -16.31
CA LEU A 166 21.81 -40.88 -15.67
C LEU A 166 20.30 -40.66 -15.78
N ILE A 167 19.67 -40.18 -14.72
CA ILE A 167 18.32 -39.63 -14.77
C ILE A 167 18.39 -38.12 -14.57
N GLY A 168 17.82 -37.38 -15.51
CA GLY A 168 17.71 -35.94 -15.47
C GLY A 168 16.27 -35.56 -15.18
N LEU A 169 16.04 -34.80 -14.11
CA LEU A 169 14.70 -34.38 -13.71
C LEU A 169 14.51 -32.88 -13.95
N SER A 170 13.32 -32.52 -14.40
CA SER A 170 12.90 -31.13 -14.53
C SER A 170 11.36 -31.01 -14.47
N ASN A 171 10.83 -29.86 -14.84
CA ASN A 171 9.43 -29.65 -15.10
C ASN A 171 9.19 -29.07 -16.49
N ILE A 172 8.11 -29.53 -17.11
CA ILE A 172 7.63 -29.07 -18.40
C ILE A 172 6.21 -28.55 -18.28
N ARG A 173 5.72 -27.93 -19.36
CA ARG A 173 4.28 -27.72 -19.54
C ARG A 173 3.59 -29.06 -19.74
N ARG A 174 2.40 -29.20 -19.17
CA ARG A 174 1.55 -30.38 -19.34
C ARG A 174 1.41 -30.64 -20.83
N PRO A 175 1.65 -31.87 -21.31
CA PRO A 175 1.55 -32.17 -22.73
C PRO A 175 0.23 -31.66 -23.33
N GLY A 176 0.34 -30.90 -24.43
CA GLY A 176 -0.80 -30.27 -25.11
C GLY A 176 -1.12 -28.82 -24.67
N GLU A 177 -0.54 -28.35 -23.56
CA GLU A 177 -0.73 -26.97 -23.10
C GLU A 177 0.42 -26.05 -23.53
N THR A 178 0.08 -24.82 -23.90
CA THR A 178 1.04 -23.82 -24.44
C THR A 178 1.26 -22.61 -23.53
N LYS A 179 0.56 -22.53 -22.38
CA LYS A 179 0.64 -21.41 -21.42
C LYS A 179 0.72 -21.92 -19.99
N ASP A 180 1.53 -21.25 -19.16
CA ASP A 180 1.92 -21.71 -17.81
C ASP A 180 0.93 -21.37 -16.68
N THR A 181 -0.34 -21.07 -16.98
CA THR A 181 -1.28 -20.55 -15.98
C THR A 181 -1.55 -21.56 -14.86
N LYS A 182 -1.60 -22.87 -15.15
CA LYS A 182 -1.72 -24.00 -14.19
C LYS A 182 -1.06 -25.30 -14.71
N SER A 183 0.04 -25.19 -15.46
CA SER A 183 0.45 -26.22 -16.43
C SER A 183 1.66 -27.08 -16.06
N ASN A 184 2.32 -26.96 -14.90
CA ASN A 184 3.59 -27.69 -14.74
C ASN A 184 3.39 -29.13 -14.28
N VAL A 185 4.13 -30.02 -14.93
CA VAL A 185 4.30 -31.42 -14.52
C VAL A 185 5.78 -31.71 -14.33
N VAL A 186 6.12 -32.53 -13.33
CA VAL A 186 7.50 -32.97 -13.08
C VAL A 186 7.80 -34.17 -13.98
N THR A 187 8.96 -34.14 -14.63
CA THR A 187 9.36 -35.12 -15.65
C THR A 187 10.77 -35.63 -15.43
N GLN A 188 11.03 -36.83 -15.95
CA GLN A 188 12.33 -37.48 -16.02
C GLN A 188 12.72 -37.78 -17.46
N SER A 189 14.00 -37.64 -17.76
CA SER A 189 14.64 -38.08 -19.00
C SER A 189 15.89 -38.90 -18.63
N GLU A 190 16.33 -39.78 -19.51
CA GLU A 190 17.41 -40.72 -19.23
C GLU A 190 18.53 -40.61 -20.26
N SER A 191 19.76 -40.79 -19.79
CA SER A 191 20.97 -40.83 -20.63
C SER A 191 21.82 -42.04 -20.28
N THR A 192 22.43 -42.67 -21.30
CA THR A 192 23.33 -43.83 -21.15
C THR A 192 24.74 -43.58 -21.72
N ASP A 193 24.99 -42.38 -22.24
CA ASP A 193 26.23 -41.96 -22.89
C ASP A 193 26.95 -40.82 -22.13
N GLY A 194 26.68 -40.71 -20.82
CA GLY A 194 27.27 -39.68 -19.96
C GLY A 194 26.66 -38.30 -20.12
N GLY A 195 25.40 -38.20 -20.56
CA GLY A 195 24.63 -36.96 -20.63
C GLY A 195 24.74 -36.22 -21.96
N LEU A 196 25.25 -36.88 -23.00
CA LEU A 196 25.35 -36.31 -24.35
C LEU A 196 24.00 -36.39 -25.08
N THR A 197 23.29 -37.51 -24.95
CA THR A 197 21.93 -37.69 -25.48
C THR A 197 20.94 -38.06 -24.37
N TRP A 198 19.69 -37.69 -24.58
CA TRP A 198 18.62 -37.78 -23.59
C TRP A 198 17.34 -38.34 -24.21
N SER A 199 16.67 -39.25 -23.51
CA SER A 199 15.37 -39.79 -23.92
C SER A 199 14.28 -38.70 -23.88
N PRO A 200 13.16 -38.85 -24.59
CA PRO A 200 11.99 -37.99 -24.38
C PRO A 200 11.54 -37.95 -22.92
N TRP A 201 10.85 -36.87 -22.53
CA TRP A 201 10.33 -36.71 -21.18
C TRP A 201 9.28 -37.78 -20.82
N ARG A 202 9.46 -38.41 -19.66
CA ARG A 202 8.44 -39.20 -18.95
C ARG A 202 7.85 -38.37 -17.83
N VAL A 203 6.53 -38.19 -17.81
CA VAL A 203 5.83 -37.51 -16.71
C VAL A 203 5.86 -38.38 -15.46
N LEU A 204 6.32 -37.81 -14.35
CA LEU A 204 6.35 -38.44 -13.03
C LEU A 204 5.18 -37.98 -12.16
N VAL A 205 4.94 -36.66 -12.11
CA VAL A 205 3.93 -36.06 -11.23
C VAL A 205 3.13 -35.01 -12.00
N ASP A 206 1.81 -35.19 -12.01
CA ASP A 206 0.81 -34.20 -12.45
C ASP A 206 -0.24 -34.06 -11.35
N LEU A 207 -0.31 -32.88 -10.73
CA LEU A 207 -1.23 -32.59 -9.62
C LEU A 207 -2.43 -31.76 -10.07
N GLY A 208 -2.73 -31.74 -11.37
CA GLY A 208 -3.90 -31.07 -11.95
C GLY A 208 -3.89 -29.55 -11.73
N ALA A 209 -4.59 -29.10 -10.68
CA ALA A 209 -4.73 -27.68 -10.38
C ALA A 209 -3.50 -27.04 -9.71
N LEU A 210 -2.61 -27.86 -9.13
CA LEU A 210 -1.35 -27.41 -8.52
C LEU A 210 -0.22 -27.35 -9.56
N LYS A 211 0.89 -26.69 -9.20
CA LYS A 211 2.02 -26.48 -10.11
C LYS A 211 3.33 -27.03 -9.54
N PRO A 212 3.52 -28.37 -9.49
CA PRO A 212 4.77 -28.98 -9.05
C PRO A 212 5.92 -28.60 -10.00
N CYS A 213 7.04 -28.13 -9.44
CA CYS A 213 8.17 -27.62 -10.23
C CYS A 213 9.51 -27.91 -9.57
N GLU A 214 10.57 -27.77 -10.37
CA GLU A 214 11.97 -27.69 -9.94
C GLU A 214 12.37 -28.81 -8.97
N PRO A 215 12.30 -30.08 -9.42
CA PRO A 215 12.61 -31.23 -8.59
C PRO A 215 14.08 -31.25 -8.15
N GLU A 216 14.32 -31.64 -6.90
CA GLU A 216 15.66 -31.95 -6.36
C GLU A 216 15.73 -33.41 -5.91
N VAL A 217 16.69 -34.17 -6.43
CA VAL A 217 16.84 -35.61 -6.09
C VAL A 217 18.06 -35.84 -5.22
N LEU A 218 17.85 -36.53 -4.11
CA LEU A 218 18.90 -37.02 -3.22
C LEU A 218 18.80 -38.52 -2.99
N ARG A 219 19.90 -39.14 -2.56
CA ARG A 219 19.96 -40.56 -2.22
C ARG A 219 19.94 -40.72 -0.69
N SER A 220 19.21 -41.72 -0.20
CA SER A 220 19.19 -42.07 1.22
C SER A 220 20.61 -42.38 1.74
N PRO A 221 20.88 -42.20 3.04
CA PRO A 221 22.21 -42.49 3.62
C PRO A 221 22.69 -43.93 3.40
N ASP A 222 21.78 -44.89 3.33
CA ASP A 222 22.08 -46.31 3.05
C ASP A 222 22.25 -46.62 1.55
N GLY A 223 22.01 -45.65 0.68
CA GLY A 223 22.13 -45.77 -0.77
C GLY A 223 20.92 -46.39 -1.48
N GLY A 224 19.98 -46.98 -0.74
CA GLY A 224 18.94 -47.86 -1.27
C GLY A 224 17.71 -47.17 -1.87
N GLN A 225 17.47 -45.89 -1.55
CA GLN A 225 16.28 -45.16 -1.98
C GLN A 225 16.67 -43.79 -2.55
N LEU A 226 15.96 -43.35 -3.59
CA LEU A 226 16.00 -41.96 -4.08
C LEU A 226 14.81 -41.19 -3.50
N LEU A 227 15.03 -39.93 -3.17
CA LEU A 227 14.01 -39.00 -2.70
C LEU A 227 14.02 -37.77 -3.59
N CYS A 228 12.89 -37.46 -4.22
CA CYS A 228 12.70 -36.27 -5.04
C CYS A 228 11.82 -35.25 -4.32
N LEU A 229 12.39 -34.11 -3.94
CA LEU A 229 11.70 -32.96 -3.38
C LEU A 229 11.19 -32.08 -4.52
N MET A 230 10.05 -31.43 -4.38
CA MET A 230 9.52 -30.50 -5.40
C MET A 230 8.75 -29.36 -4.77
N ARG A 231 8.89 -28.14 -5.32
CA ARG A 231 8.13 -26.98 -4.86
C ARG A 231 6.72 -26.97 -5.46
N GLU A 232 5.77 -26.37 -4.76
CA GLU A 232 4.45 -26.01 -5.30
C GLU A 232 4.48 -24.52 -5.70
N ASN A 233 4.48 -24.23 -7.00
CA ASN A 233 4.78 -22.89 -7.50
C ASN A 233 3.65 -21.87 -7.30
N ILE A 234 2.39 -22.31 -7.12
CA ILE A 234 1.27 -21.42 -6.79
C ILE A 234 1.36 -20.97 -5.33
N ARG A 235 1.97 -21.79 -4.48
CA ARG A 235 2.13 -21.64 -3.03
C ARG A 235 0.79 -21.63 -2.30
N THR A 236 -0.15 -22.44 -2.78
CA THR A 236 -1.44 -22.70 -2.11
C THR A 236 -1.39 -23.92 -1.21
N GLU A 237 -0.51 -24.87 -1.52
CA GLU A 237 -0.29 -26.10 -0.75
C GLU A 237 1.19 -26.25 -0.36
N PRO A 238 1.53 -27.11 0.62
CA PRO A 238 2.91 -27.52 0.89
C PRO A 238 3.67 -27.94 -0.38
N GLY A 239 5.00 -27.84 -0.33
CA GLY A 239 5.83 -28.57 -1.31
C GLY A 239 5.62 -30.08 -1.17
N HIS A 240 6.09 -30.86 -2.15
CA HIS A 240 5.83 -32.30 -2.20
C HIS A 240 7.12 -33.11 -2.31
N PHE A 241 7.04 -34.42 -2.07
CA PHE A 241 8.09 -35.36 -2.38
C PHE A 241 7.55 -36.72 -2.84
N ILE A 242 8.39 -37.46 -3.57
CA ILE A 242 8.19 -38.85 -3.99
C ILE A 242 9.48 -39.63 -3.74
N THR A 243 9.39 -40.94 -3.53
CA THR A 243 10.56 -41.83 -3.35
C THR A 243 10.64 -42.90 -4.45
N SER A 244 11.82 -43.46 -4.68
CA SER A 244 12.04 -44.58 -5.60
C SER A 244 13.00 -45.59 -4.99
N ASP A 245 12.60 -46.86 -4.95
CA ASP A 245 13.37 -47.99 -4.42
C ASP A 245 14.10 -48.79 -5.52
N ASP A 246 13.98 -48.36 -6.77
CA ASP A 246 14.43 -49.11 -7.95
C ASP A 246 15.22 -48.22 -8.93
N GLU A 247 16.03 -47.30 -8.39
CA GLU A 247 16.94 -46.45 -9.15
C GLU A 247 16.19 -45.55 -10.18
N GLY A 248 15.03 -45.02 -9.78
CA GLY A 248 14.24 -44.07 -10.56
C GLY A 248 13.41 -44.73 -11.68
N ARG A 249 13.21 -46.05 -11.64
CA ARG A 249 12.35 -46.74 -12.63
C ARG A 249 10.88 -46.54 -12.30
N THR A 250 10.51 -46.68 -11.05
CA THR A 250 9.19 -46.35 -10.50
C THR A 250 9.32 -45.35 -9.35
N TRP A 251 8.25 -44.61 -9.10
CA TRP A 251 8.19 -43.59 -8.04
C TRP A 251 6.93 -43.81 -7.21
N SER A 252 7.02 -43.50 -5.92
CA SER A 252 5.92 -43.62 -4.96
C SER A 252 4.79 -42.63 -5.23
N GLU A 253 3.67 -42.80 -4.53
CA GLU A 253 2.66 -41.76 -4.36
C GLU A 253 3.26 -40.47 -3.78
N VAL A 254 2.65 -39.34 -4.13
CA VAL A 254 3.09 -38.00 -3.74
C VAL A 254 2.74 -37.72 -2.27
N LYS A 255 3.72 -37.21 -1.51
CA LYS A 255 3.58 -36.82 -0.11
C LYS A 255 3.93 -35.34 0.09
N ALA A 256 3.45 -34.72 1.16
CA ALA A 256 3.76 -33.33 1.50
C ALA A 256 5.12 -33.20 2.21
N LEU A 257 5.86 -32.13 1.91
CA LEU A 257 7.10 -31.78 2.60
C LEU A 257 6.82 -31.24 4.01
N PRO A 258 7.74 -31.47 4.97
CA PRO A 258 7.70 -30.81 6.27
C PRO A 258 7.71 -29.27 6.14
N PRO A 259 6.96 -28.53 6.98
CA PRO A 259 6.95 -27.06 7.03
C PRO A 259 8.33 -26.40 6.98
N GLY A 260 9.33 -26.97 7.67
CA GLY A 260 10.71 -26.51 7.68
C GLY A 260 11.34 -26.37 6.29
N LEU A 261 10.90 -27.19 5.33
CA LEU A 261 11.37 -27.26 3.94
C LEU A 261 10.44 -26.55 2.94
N HIS A 262 9.42 -25.82 3.39
CA HIS A 262 8.53 -25.09 2.48
C HIS A 262 9.27 -23.93 1.81
N GLY A 263 9.57 -24.09 0.53
CA GLY A 263 10.38 -23.13 -0.19
C GLY A 263 10.61 -23.50 -1.64
N ASP A 264 11.45 -22.71 -2.29
CA ASP A 264 11.68 -22.81 -3.72
C ASP A 264 13.13 -23.21 -4.04
N ARG A 265 13.26 -24.15 -4.98
CA ARG A 265 14.52 -24.59 -5.60
C ARG A 265 15.51 -25.15 -4.58
N HIS A 266 15.20 -26.31 -4.02
CA HIS A 266 16.05 -27.02 -3.08
C HIS A 266 17.35 -27.52 -3.75
N GLN A 267 18.46 -27.45 -3.02
CA GLN A 267 19.71 -28.16 -3.34
C GLN A 267 20.27 -28.73 -2.04
N HIS A 268 20.78 -29.95 -2.07
CA HIS A 268 21.24 -30.64 -0.88
C HIS A 268 22.74 -30.96 -0.92
N VAL A 269 23.35 -31.06 0.26
CA VAL A 269 24.58 -31.82 0.49
C VAL A 269 24.40 -32.74 1.68
N CYS A 270 25.02 -33.91 1.63
CA CYS A 270 25.07 -34.87 2.72
C CYS A 270 26.39 -34.71 3.47
N LEU A 271 26.32 -34.54 4.79
CA LEU A 271 27.50 -34.45 5.64
C LEU A 271 27.96 -35.84 6.12
N PRO A 272 29.24 -35.99 6.48
CA PRO A 272 29.78 -37.27 6.99
C PRO A 272 29.07 -37.81 8.25
N ASP A 273 28.41 -36.96 9.04
CA ASP A 273 27.65 -37.33 10.24
C ASP A 273 26.19 -37.76 9.96
N GLY A 274 25.84 -37.88 8.67
CA GLY A 274 24.53 -38.30 8.19
C GLY A 274 23.48 -37.20 8.17
N ARG A 275 23.82 -35.94 8.49
CA ARG A 275 22.90 -34.80 8.34
C ARG A 275 22.86 -34.29 6.91
N LEU A 276 21.70 -33.77 6.53
CA LEU A 276 21.44 -33.07 5.29
C LEU A 276 21.46 -31.57 5.54
N VAL A 277 22.12 -30.84 4.64
CA VAL A 277 21.99 -29.39 4.52
C VAL A 277 21.28 -29.11 3.21
N ILE A 278 20.08 -28.51 3.28
CA ILE A 278 19.26 -28.22 2.10
C ILE A 278 19.12 -26.70 1.96
N ALA A 279 19.76 -26.11 0.96
CA ALA A 279 19.66 -24.68 0.67
C ALA A 279 18.49 -24.40 -0.26
N PHE A 280 17.73 -23.33 0.01
CA PHE A 280 16.59 -22.90 -0.78
C PHE A 280 16.17 -21.46 -0.45
N ARG A 281 15.24 -20.92 -1.24
CA ARG A 281 14.52 -19.69 -0.87
C ARG A 281 13.33 -20.05 0.03
N ASP A 282 13.32 -19.56 1.25
CA ASP A 282 12.23 -19.84 2.20
C ASP A 282 10.92 -19.19 1.74
N MET A 283 9.85 -19.98 1.66
CA MET A 283 8.51 -19.48 1.34
C MET A 283 7.45 -19.95 2.34
N GLY A 284 7.87 -20.55 3.46
CA GLY A 284 6.96 -20.99 4.52
C GLY A 284 6.09 -19.83 5.00
N ARG A 285 4.77 -20.04 5.04
CA ARG A 285 3.76 -19.00 5.29
C ARG A 285 4.04 -18.20 6.56
N ASP A 286 4.40 -18.92 7.62
CA ASP A 286 4.65 -18.39 8.96
C ASP A 286 6.15 -18.43 9.33
N SER A 287 7.03 -18.66 8.36
CA SER A 287 8.45 -18.74 8.65
C SER A 287 9.05 -17.35 8.92
N PRO A 288 9.85 -17.18 10.00
CA PRO A 288 10.51 -15.90 10.31
C PRO A 288 11.56 -15.51 9.27
N THR A 289 11.97 -16.45 8.41
CA THR A 289 12.96 -16.27 7.35
C THR A 289 12.35 -16.21 5.95
N ARG A 290 11.01 -16.12 5.85
CA ARG A 290 10.30 -16.08 4.56
C ARG A 290 10.88 -15.02 3.63
N THR A 291 11.05 -15.37 2.35
CA THR A 291 11.67 -14.60 1.27
C THR A 291 13.19 -14.47 1.31
N HIS A 292 13.87 -15.07 2.28
CA HIS A 292 15.33 -15.06 2.36
C HIS A 292 15.95 -16.35 1.85
N PHE A 293 17.25 -16.30 1.59
CA PHE A 293 18.02 -17.49 1.22
C PHE A 293 18.51 -18.17 2.50
N VAL A 294 18.11 -19.43 2.67
CA VAL A 294 18.30 -20.20 3.89
C VAL A 294 18.90 -21.57 3.59
N ALA A 295 19.41 -22.23 4.62
CA ALA A 295 19.64 -23.65 4.62
C ALA A 295 18.85 -24.32 5.76
N TRP A 296 18.24 -25.46 5.48
CA TRP A 296 17.63 -26.34 6.47
C TRP A 296 18.62 -27.44 6.85
N VAL A 297 18.70 -27.76 8.14
CA VAL A 297 19.52 -28.82 8.69
C VAL A 297 18.61 -29.87 9.30
N GLY A 298 18.82 -31.12 8.94
CA GLY A 298 18.07 -32.25 9.49
C GLY A 298 18.57 -33.58 8.91
N ARG A 299 17.76 -34.64 9.00
CA ARG A 299 18.10 -35.97 8.51
C ARG A 299 17.13 -36.46 7.45
N TYR A 300 17.54 -37.47 6.68
CA TYR A 300 16.70 -38.11 5.68
C TYR A 300 15.36 -38.58 6.29
N GLU A 301 15.43 -39.19 7.47
CA GLU A 301 14.31 -39.73 8.21
C GLU A 301 13.30 -38.64 8.60
N ASP A 302 13.74 -37.39 8.77
CA ASP A 302 12.85 -36.29 9.10
C ASP A 302 11.91 -36.00 7.92
N ILE A 303 12.42 -36.04 6.69
CA ILE A 303 11.60 -35.80 5.49
C ILE A 303 10.59 -36.91 5.30
N VAL A 304 11.04 -38.18 5.30
CA VAL A 304 10.14 -39.32 5.03
C VAL A 304 9.14 -39.58 6.17
N SER A 305 9.45 -39.14 7.39
CA SER A 305 8.54 -39.25 8.55
C SER A 305 7.72 -37.98 8.81
N GLY A 306 7.89 -36.91 8.02
CA GLY A 306 7.16 -35.65 8.20
C GLY A 306 7.58 -34.81 9.41
N ARG A 307 8.82 -34.96 9.91
CA ARG A 307 9.40 -34.12 10.99
C ARG A 307 10.08 -32.88 10.40
N ASP A 308 10.09 -31.80 11.17
CA ASP A 308 10.47 -30.47 10.69
C ASP A 308 11.99 -30.22 10.58
N GLY A 309 12.82 -31.19 10.97
CA GLY A 309 14.29 -31.09 10.99
C GLY A 309 14.85 -30.62 12.33
N GLU A 310 16.14 -30.27 12.33
CA GLU A 310 16.87 -29.80 13.51
C GLU A 310 16.78 -28.27 13.65
N TYR A 311 17.18 -27.50 12.62
CA TYR A 311 17.10 -26.03 12.62
C TYR A 311 17.24 -25.43 11.20
N LYS A 312 16.98 -24.12 11.06
CA LYS A 312 17.25 -23.34 9.84
C LYS A 312 18.39 -22.33 10.05
N ILE A 313 19.16 -22.10 9.00
CA ILE A 313 20.23 -21.10 8.93
C ILE A 313 19.80 -20.03 7.92
N LYS A 314 19.65 -18.78 8.37
CA LYS A 314 19.45 -17.64 7.46
C LYS A 314 20.80 -17.22 6.90
N LEU A 315 21.10 -17.68 5.69
CA LEU A 315 22.40 -17.51 5.04
C LEU A 315 22.60 -16.10 4.49
N LEU A 316 21.61 -15.58 3.77
CA LEU A 316 21.68 -14.24 3.17
C LEU A 316 20.33 -13.53 3.29
N HIS A 317 20.39 -12.24 3.60
CA HIS A 317 19.22 -11.38 3.66
C HIS A 317 18.90 -10.81 2.27
N SER A 318 17.65 -10.91 1.84
CA SER A 318 17.21 -10.38 0.54
C SER A 318 16.61 -9.00 0.68
N HIS A 319 17.27 -7.98 0.10
CA HIS A 319 16.74 -6.61 0.06
C HIS A 319 15.72 -6.39 -1.08
N LYS A 320 15.27 -7.45 -1.77
CA LYS A 320 14.25 -7.39 -2.84
C LYS A 320 13.13 -8.42 -2.65
N GLY A 321 12.87 -8.83 -1.41
CA GLY A 321 11.86 -9.86 -1.11
C GLY A 321 12.24 -11.21 -1.74
N SER A 322 11.30 -11.92 -2.36
CA SER A 322 11.49 -13.29 -2.85
C SER A 322 12.33 -13.42 -4.14
N ASP A 323 12.86 -12.34 -4.68
CA ASP A 323 13.73 -12.37 -5.86
C ASP A 323 15.17 -12.78 -5.45
N CYS A 324 15.34 -14.04 -5.05
CA CYS A 324 16.59 -14.70 -4.62
C CYS A 324 16.48 -16.23 -4.75
N GLY A 325 17.45 -17.02 -4.31
CA GLY A 325 17.41 -18.48 -4.38
C GLY A 325 18.12 -19.03 -5.62
N TYR A 326 17.69 -20.20 -6.10
CA TYR A 326 18.43 -20.97 -7.11
C TYR A 326 19.86 -21.25 -6.62
N PRO A 327 19.97 -22.13 -5.61
CA PRO A 327 21.25 -22.41 -4.99
C PRO A 327 22.18 -23.17 -5.95
N GLY A 328 23.48 -22.90 -5.83
CA GLY A 328 24.51 -23.92 -5.91
C GLY A 328 25.00 -24.22 -4.50
N LEU A 329 25.22 -25.50 -4.15
CA LEU A 329 25.58 -25.90 -2.80
C LEU A 329 26.69 -26.94 -2.85
N GLU A 330 27.87 -26.58 -2.35
CA GLU A 330 29.05 -27.46 -2.37
C GLU A 330 29.55 -27.75 -0.96
N LEU A 331 30.11 -28.95 -0.76
CA LEU A 331 30.78 -29.35 0.47
C LEU A 331 32.28 -29.53 0.21
N LEU A 332 33.11 -28.71 0.84
CA LEU A 332 34.57 -28.81 0.75
C LEU A 332 35.11 -29.94 1.63
N PRO A 333 36.31 -30.49 1.34
CA PRO A 333 36.92 -31.57 2.12
C PRO A 333 37.15 -31.27 3.60
N ASP A 334 37.25 -29.99 3.97
CA ASP A 334 37.42 -29.53 5.35
C ASP A 334 36.10 -29.43 6.13
N GLY A 335 34.96 -29.78 5.50
CA GLY A 335 33.63 -29.69 6.09
C GLY A 335 32.94 -28.33 5.91
N THR A 336 33.55 -27.39 5.18
CA THR A 336 32.92 -26.11 4.83
C THR A 336 31.84 -26.30 3.78
N VAL A 337 30.63 -25.80 4.07
CA VAL A 337 29.54 -25.68 3.11
C VAL A 337 29.62 -24.31 2.44
N VAL A 338 29.56 -24.30 1.11
CA VAL A 338 29.55 -23.08 0.28
C VAL A 338 28.19 -22.98 -0.42
N ALA A 339 27.32 -22.12 0.11
CA ALA A 339 25.97 -21.92 -0.40
C ALA A 339 25.91 -20.66 -1.28
N THR A 340 25.79 -20.84 -2.58
CA THR A 340 25.78 -19.78 -3.59
C THR A 340 24.37 -19.52 -4.09
N THR A 341 23.96 -18.25 -4.19
CA THR A 341 22.65 -17.85 -4.71
C THR A 341 22.78 -16.56 -5.50
N TYR A 342 21.77 -16.22 -6.29
CA TYR A 342 21.56 -14.81 -6.60
C TYR A 342 20.68 -14.16 -5.53
N ILE A 343 20.93 -12.90 -5.23
CA ILE A 343 20.15 -12.14 -4.26
C ILE A 343 20.36 -10.64 -4.45
N LYS A 344 19.38 -9.83 -4.07
CA LYS A 344 19.62 -8.41 -3.82
C LYS A 344 20.42 -8.28 -2.52
N TYR A 345 21.74 -8.42 -2.65
CA TYR A 345 22.66 -8.54 -1.53
C TYR A 345 22.78 -7.28 -0.69
N ARG A 346 22.59 -6.11 -1.30
CA ARG A 346 22.64 -4.81 -0.61
C ARG A 346 21.45 -3.94 -0.99
N PRO A 347 21.01 -3.02 -0.11
CA PRO A 347 20.02 -2.01 -0.47
C PRO A 347 20.57 -1.06 -1.55
N GLY A 348 19.69 -0.27 -2.18
CA GLY A 348 20.06 0.72 -3.20
C GLY A 348 19.67 0.32 -4.63
N THR A 349 20.24 0.99 -5.64
CA THR A 349 19.86 0.89 -7.06
C THR A 349 20.45 -0.31 -7.78
N ARG A 350 21.59 -0.84 -7.31
CA ARG A 350 22.28 -2.00 -7.89
C ARG A 350 21.40 -3.24 -7.91
N GLN A 351 21.26 -3.92 -9.05
CA GLN A 351 20.45 -5.12 -9.21
C GLN A 351 20.99 -6.33 -8.40
N ASN A 352 20.40 -7.50 -8.58
CA ASN A 352 20.80 -8.71 -7.90
C ASN A 352 22.24 -9.11 -8.21
N SER A 353 22.91 -9.69 -7.22
CA SER A 353 24.29 -10.15 -7.24
C SER A 353 24.32 -11.67 -7.05
N VAL A 354 25.35 -12.34 -7.55
CA VAL A 354 25.67 -13.73 -7.19
C VAL A 354 26.61 -13.70 -5.99
N VAL A 355 26.19 -14.34 -4.90
CA VAL A 355 26.87 -14.32 -3.60
C VAL A 355 26.88 -15.71 -2.98
N SER A 356 27.99 -16.09 -2.37
CA SER A 356 28.15 -17.32 -1.59
C SER A 356 28.25 -17.01 -0.11
N THR A 357 27.64 -17.84 0.74
CA THR A 357 27.88 -17.88 2.19
C THR A 357 28.68 -19.13 2.54
N ARG A 358 29.77 -18.96 3.29
CA ARG A 358 30.63 -20.04 3.78
C ARG A 358 30.36 -20.32 5.25
N PHE A 359 30.12 -21.58 5.62
CA PHE A 359 29.90 -21.97 7.00
C PHE A 359 30.24 -23.45 7.26
N THR A 360 30.38 -23.84 8.53
CA THR A 360 30.49 -25.25 8.94
C THR A 360 29.34 -25.62 9.86
N LEU A 361 28.98 -26.91 9.96
CA LEU A 361 27.92 -27.31 10.87
C LEU A 361 28.31 -27.18 12.35
N ALA A 362 29.59 -27.36 12.67
CA ALA A 362 30.09 -27.20 14.04
C ALA A 362 29.86 -25.79 14.61
N GLU A 363 29.98 -24.74 13.79
CA GLU A 363 29.72 -23.37 14.25
C GLU A 363 28.24 -23.03 14.34
N THR A 364 27.40 -23.58 13.43
CA THR A 364 25.96 -23.33 13.48
C THR A 364 25.30 -24.11 14.61
N ASP A 365 25.77 -25.33 14.89
CA ASP A 365 25.36 -26.13 16.07
C ASP A 365 25.70 -25.39 17.37
N LYS A 366 26.86 -24.71 17.42
CA LYS A 366 27.24 -23.89 18.58
C LYS A 366 26.36 -22.65 18.71
N ALA A 367 26.08 -21.97 17.59
CA ALA A 367 25.27 -20.75 17.56
C ALA A 367 23.81 -21.01 17.94
N GLU A 368 23.25 -22.14 17.50
CA GLU A 368 21.91 -22.59 17.86
C GLU A 368 21.77 -22.74 19.39
N LYS A 369 22.72 -23.42 20.03
CA LYS A 369 22.76 -23.69 21.48
C LYS A 369 23.04 -22.47 22.38
N THR A 370 23.41 -21.32 21.82
CA THR A 370 23.88 -20.14 22.59
C THR A 370 23.01 -18.89 22.41
N THR A 371 21.74 -19.04 22.06
CA THR A 371 20.78 -17.96 21.76
C THR A 371 20.40 -17.08 22.97
N HIS A 372 21.36 -16.25 23.43
CA HIS A 372 21.21 -14.92 24.08
C HIS A 372 22.57 -14.20 24.13
N ALA A 373 23.31 -14.14 23.02
CA ALA A 373 24.52 -13.35 22.94
C ALA A 373 24.56 -12.54 21.64
N THR A 374 24.28 -11.25 21.76
CA THR A 374 24.58 -10.24 20.75
C THR A 374 26.06 -10.32 20.42
N ALA A 375 26.37 -10.68 19.18
CA ALA A 375 27.75 -10.72 18.71
C ALA A 375 28.39 -9.33 18.86
N SER A 376 29.45 -9.27 19.67
CA SER A 376 30.31 -8.09 19.80
C SER A 376 30.96 -7.79 18.44
N ARG A 377 30.68 -6.59 17.90
CA ARG A 377 31.36 -6.06 16.70
C ARG A 377 32.81 -5.78 17.07
N LYS A 378 33.75 -6.55 16.54
CA LYS A 378 35.16 -6.20 16.58
C LYS A 378 35.40 -5.04 15.61
N THR A 379 35.89 -3.91 16.10
CA THR A 379 36.20 -2.76 15.25
C THR A 379 37.48 -2.99 14.45
N ALA A 380 37.51 -2.61 13.17
CA ALA A 380 38.68 -2.74 12.30
C ALA A 380 39.54 -1.47 12.36
N GLY A 381 40.83 -1.64 12.63
CA GLY A 381 41.80 -0.54 12.72
C GLY A 381 41.66 0.39 13.93
N ILE A 382 42.43 1.48 13.90
CA ILE A 382 42.48 2.57 14.88
C ILE A 382 41.50 3.65 14.41
N VAL A 383 40.54 4.06 15.23
CA VAL A 383 39.60 5.16 14.96
C VAL A 383 39.82 6.25 15.99
N LEU A 384 40.04 7.48 15.53
CA LEU A 384 40.21 8.68 16.34
C LEU A 384 39.10 9.66 15.98
N ASP A 385 38.41 10.19 16.98
CA ASP A 385 37.38 11.21 16.83
C ASP A 385 38.00 12.61 16.67
N GLU A 386 37.22 13.63 16.36
CA GLU A 386 37.73 14.99 16.17
C GLU A 386 38.42 15.57 17.42
N ASP A 387 38.06 15.13 18.63
CA ASP A 387 38.66 15.55 19.89
C ASP A 387 40.10 15.05 20.12
N ALA A 388 40.53 14.04 19.37
CA ALA A 388 41.87 13.47 19.44
C ALA A 388 42.92 14.28 18.66
N ALA A 389 42.52 15.34 17.95
CA ALA A 389 43.42 16.22 17.20
C ALA A 389 43.84 17.46 18.01
N GLU A 390 45.09 17.88 17.80
CA GLU A 390 45.60 19.18 18.24
C GLU A 390 45.22 20.26 17.21
N TYR A 391 44.54 21.33 17.63
CA TYR A 391 44.04 22.38 16.74
C TYR A 391 44.87 23.67 16.83
N GLN A 392 45.26 24.20 15.66
CA GLN A 392 45.83 25.53 15.47
C GLN A 392 44.88 26.38 14.61
N GLY A 393 44.81 27.69 14.90
CA GLY A 393 43.92 28.62 14.20
C GLY A 393 42.46 28.53 14.70
N ALA A 394 41.55 29.19 13.99
CA ALA A 394 40.14 29.28 14.40
C ALA A 394 39.31 28.10 13.84
N TRP A 395 38.72 27.33 14.74
CA TRP A 395 37.82 26.20 14.45
C TRP A 395 36.48 26.37 15.15
N LYS A 396 35.41 25.86 14.53
CA LYS A 396 34.05 25.80 15.08
C LYS A 396 33.59 24.35 15.14
N MET A 397 32.99 23.98 16.27
CA MET A 397 32.33 22.69 16.46
C MET A 397 30.90 22.77 15.89
N SER A 398 30.42 21.68 15.29
CA SER A 398 29.07 21.59 14.72
C SER A 398 28.55 20.15 14.75
N ASP A 399 27.24 20.03 14.89
CA ASP A 399 26.43 18.81 14.84
C ASP A 399 25.31 18.92 13.78
N ARG A 400 25.31 20.01 13.00
CA ARG A 400 24.25 20.37 12.04
C ARG A 400 24.00 19.30 10.98
N HIS A 401 25.02 18.50 10.70
CA HIS A 401 24.96 17.31 9.87
C HIS A 401 25.48 16.16 10.72
N THR A 402 24.91 14.98 10.56
CA THR A 402 25.29 13.80 11.34
C THR A 402 26.80 13.53 11.18
N PRO A 403 27.58 13.57 12.26
CA PRO A 403 29.00 13.21 12.25
C PRO A 403 29.15 11.71 11.92
N LEU A 404 30.26 11.28 11.32
CA LEU A 404 30.48 9.85 10.99
C LEU A 404 30.97 9.08 12.22
N VAL A 405 31.76 9.72 13.06
CA VAL A 405 32.22 9.25 14.38
C VAL A 405 31.96 10.33 15.42
N GLY A 406 31.82 9.95 16.68
CA GLY A 406 31.66 10.94 17.74
C GLY A 406 30.30 11.59 17.88
N ALA A 407 30.27 12.67 18.66
CA ALA A 407 29.08 13.48 18.92
C ALA A 407 29.01 14.74 18.05
N SER A 408 30.13 15.17 17.46
CA SER A 408 30.24 16.37 16.65
C SER A 408 31.37 16.29 15.63
N TYR A 409 31.46 17.29 14.75
CA TYR A 409 32.62 17.52 13.90
C TYR A 409 33.11 18.95 14.04
N ARG A 410 34.33 19.22 13.60
CA ARG A 410 34.90 20.58 13.56
C ARG A 410 35.11 21.05 12.13
N HIS A 411 34.92 22.35 11.91
CA HIS A 411 35.23 22.99 10.64
C HIS A 411 35.96 24.31 10.85
N ASP A 412 36.76 24.74 9.87
CA ASP A 412 37.49 26.01 9.97
C ASP A 412 36.53 27.21 10.04
N ASP A 413 36.84 28.17 10.92
CA ASP A 413 36.10 29.43 11.02
C ASP A 413 36.64 30.44 10.02
N ARG A 414 36.19 30.31 8.77
CA ARG A 414 36.61 31.19 7.67
C ARG A 414 36.31 32.67 7.89
N THR A 415 35.45 33.03 8.85
CA THR A 415 35.18 34.43 9.20
C THR A 415 36.38 35.11 9.88
N LYS A 416 37.27 34.33 10.53
CA LYS A 416 38.45 34.81 11.24
C LYS A 416 39.70 34.90 10.37
N LYS A 417 39.66 34.37 9.14
CA LYS A 417 40.78 34.35 8.17
C LYS A 417 42.10 33.84 8.77
N SER A 418 42.05 32.86 9.68
CA SER A 418 43.24 32.25 10.27
C SER A 418 43.74 31.08 9.44
N ASP A 419 45.06 30.85 9.45
CA ASP A 419 45.67 29.60 9.01
C ASP A 419 45.32 28.50 10.02
N ALA A 420 44.36 27.64 9.65
CA ALA A 420 43.79 26.63 10.52
C ALA A 420 44.33 25.23 10.17
N ALA A 421 44.79 24.50 11.19
CA ALA A 421 45.29 23.14 11.06
C ALA A 421 44.81 22.26 12.22
N ALA A 422 44.53 20.98 11.94
CA ALA A 422 44.18 19.95 12.91
C ALA A 422 45.15 18.77 12.77
N LYS A 423 45.87 18.41 13.82
CA LYS A 423 46.93 17.40 13.79
C LYS A 423 46.61 16.21 14.69
N PHE A 424 46.53 15.03 14.08
CA PHE A 424 46.43 13.75 14.77
C PHE A 424 47.80 13.12 14.97
N THR A 425 48.04 12.53 16.15
CA THR A 425 49.24 11.74 16.46
C THR A 425 48.82 10.35 16.96
N PRO A 426 48.42 9.43 16.05
CA PRO A 426 47.85 8.13 16.42
C PRO A 426 48.85 7.25 17.18
N GLU A 427 48.34 6.46 18.11
CA GLU A 427 49.12 5.43 18.79
C GLU A 427 49.06 4.12 18.01
N ILE A 428 50.18 3.76 17.37
CA ILE A 428 50.27 2.60 16.49
C ILE A 428 50.56 1.34 17.31
N PRO A 429 49.74 0.27 17.21
CA PRO A 429 49.86 -0.90 18.08
C PRO A 429 51.03 -1.83 17.71
N ALA A 430 51.39 -1.88 16.42
CA ALA A 430 52.48 -2.70 15.88
C ALA A 430 53.09 -2.06 14.64
N ASP A 431 54.38 -2.32 14.42
CA ASP A 431 55.08 -1.93 13.18
C ASP A 431 54.35 -2.53 11.97
N GLY A 432 54.12 -1.73 10.93
CA GLY A 432 53.44 -2.22 9.74
C GLY A 432 52.96 -1.13 8.80
N ARG A 433 52.28 -1.55 7.73
CA ARG A 433 51.65 -0.66 6.74
C ARG A 433 50.17 -0.49 7.06
N TYR A 434 49.72 0.76 7.09
CA TYR A 434 48.35 1.14 7.41
C TYR A 434 47.76 2.01 6.31
N GLU A 435 46.54 1.71 5.89
CA GLU A 435 45.71 2.60 5.09
C GLU A 435 45.19 3.74 5.96
N VAL A 436 45.51 4.99 5.58
CA VAL A 436 45.07 6.19 6.28
C VAL A 436 43.80 6.73 5.63
N ARG A 437 42.78 7.06 6.43
CA ARG A 437 41.47 7.54 5.96
C ARG A 437 41.03 8.75 6.78
N LEU A 438 40.68 9.84 6.13
CA LEU A 438 40.08 11.01 6.78
C LEU A 438 38.56 10.85 6.86
N LEU A 439 37.99 10.99 8.05
CA LEU A 439 36.56 11.03 8.27
C LEU A 439 36.08 12.48 8.25
N TYR A 440 35.02 12.75 7.49
CA TYR A 440 34.48 14.09 7.31
C TYR A 440 33.02 14.07 6.87
N VAL A 441 32.30 15.14 7.17
CA VAL A 441 30.92 15.34 6.72
C VAL A 441 30.88 16.08 5.38
N ALA A 442 30.39 15.39 4.36
CA ALA A 442 30.24 15.94 3.01
C ALA A 442 29.11 16.97 2.91
N ALA A 443 29.38 18.12 2.29
CA ALA A 443 28.38 19.14 1.96
C ALA A 443 28.82 20.02 0.78
N SER A 444 27.89 20.71 0.13
CA SER A 444 28.18 21.52 -1.06
C SER A 444 29.12 22.71 -0.80
N ASN A 445 29.23 23.16 0.45
CA ASN A 445 30.09 24.29 0.86
C ASN A 445 31.46 23.85 1.41
N ARG A 446 31.85 22.58 1.28
CA ARG A 446 33.15 22.06 1.73
C ARG A 446 34.26 22.30 0.70
N ALA A 447 35.51 22.20 1.15
CA ALA A 447 36.69 22.32 0.31
C ALA A 447 36.77 21.16 -0.70
N GLN A 448 37.03 21.47 -1.97
CA GLN A 448 37.34 20.48 -3.01
C GLN A 448 38.78 19.97 -2.93
N LYS A 449 39.65 20.74 -2.27
CA LYS A 449 41.08 20.43 -2.10
C LYS A 449 41.51 20.71 -0.66
N ALA A 450 40.89 20.07 0.32
CA ALA A 450 41.42 20.08 1.69
C ALA A 450 42.82 19.47 1.67
N ARG A 451 43.81 20.11 2.30
CA ARG A 451 45.22 19.64 2.29
C ARG A 451 45.47 18.74 3.51
N ILE A 452 45.98 17.54 3.27
CA ILE A 452 46.36 16.59 4.33
C ILE A 452 47.85 16.26 4.19
N THR A 453 48.61 16.47 5.27
CA THR A 453 50.04 16.12 5.34
C THR A 453 50.20 14.90 6.24
N ILE A 454 50.72 13.80 5.69
CA ILE A 454 50.94 12.52 6.38
C ILE A 454 52.44 12.36 6.59
N ARG A 455 52.87 12.28 7.86
CA ARG A 455 54.25 12.02 8.27
C ARG A 455 54.33 10.60 8.80
N SER A 456 55.09 9.78 8.10
CA SER A 456 55.20 8.34 8.31
C SER A 456 56.66 7.91 8.21
N THR A 457 56.99 6.64 8.39
CA THR A 457 58.37 6.17 8.15
C THR A 457 58.76 6.19 6.68
N ASP A 458 57.78 6.27 5.77
CA ASP A 458 57.99 6.47 4.33
C ASP A 458 58.38 7.94 4.00
N GLY A 459 58.45 8.83 5.00
CA GLY A 459 58.67 10.26 4.86
C GLY A 459 57.37 11.09 4.96
N GLU A 460 57.48 12.38 4.62
CA GLU A 460 56.33 13.30 4.56
C GLU A 460 55.67 13.26 3.18
N LYS A 461 54.35 13.08 3.14
CA LYS A 461 53.55 13.13 1.91
C LYS A 461 52.35 14.06 2.06
N VAL A 462 52.09 14.87 1.05
CA VAL A 462 50.91 15.74 0.98
C VAL A 462 49.89 15.15 0.01
N VAL A 463 48.65 15.01 0.46
CA VAL A 463 47.50 14.58 -0.34
C VAL A 463 46.36 15.58 -0.24
N THR A 464 45.45 15.58 -1.20
CA THR A 464 44.27 16.45 -1.20
C THR A 464 42.98 15.65 -1.17
N GLN A 465 42.01 16.06 -0.35
CA GLN A 465 40.70 15.42 -0.25
C GLN A 465 39.59 16.37 -0.71
N ASN A 466 38.72 15.88 -1.60
CA ASN A 466 37.48 16.56 -1.96
C ASN A 466 36.40 16.23 -0.91
N GLN A 467 36.06 17.22 -0.09
CA GLN A 467 35.07 17.06 0.98
C GLN A 467 33.65 17.40 0.55
N ARG A 468 33.41 17.71 -0.74
CA ARG A 468 32.05 17.78 -1.31
C ARG A 468 31.50 16.41 -1.69
N GLU A 469 32.39 15.44 -1.91
CA GLU A 469 32.03 14.06 -2.18
C GLU A 469 31.83 13.28 -0.89
N ALA A 470 30.94 12.29 -0.90
CA ALA A 470 30.71 11.42 0.25
C ALA A 470 32.04 10.83 0.76
N CYS A 471 32.22 10.84 2.09
CA CYS A 471 33.40 10.28 2.76
C CYS A 471 33.49 8.75 2.56
N LEU A 472 32.34 8.07 2.42
CA LEU A 472 32.27 6.65 2.15
C LEU A 472 32.18 6.37 0.65
N GLU A 473 33.03 5.47 0.17
CA GLU A 473 32.99 4.85 -1.14
C GLU A 473 32.68 3.37 -0.98
N ASP A 474 31.52 2.91 -1.49
CA ASP A 474 31.03 1.53 -1.33
C ASP A 474 30.96 1.05 0.15
N GLY A 475 30.71 1.97 1.10
CA GLY A 475 30.59 1.68 2.54
C GLY A 475 31.88 1.78 3.34
N ILE A 476 33.00 2.09 2.69
CA ILE A 476 34.34 2.18 3.27
C ILE A 476 34.84 3.62 3.13
N PRO A 477 35.43 4.26 4.16
CA PRO A 477 36.01 5.59 4.00
C PRO A 477 37.08 5.63 2.91
N ARG A 478 37.12 6.74 2.18
CA ARG A 478 38.08 6.95 1.09
C ARG A 478 39.52 6.87 1.61
N SER A 479 40.35 6.15 0.86
CA SER A 479 41.76 5.98 1.16
C SER A 479 42.53 7.25 0.83
N LEU A 480 43.36 7.73 1.75
CA LEU A 480 44.40 8.72 1.50
C LEU A 480 45.71 8.06 1.03
N GLY A 481 45.77 6.73 1.03
CA GLY A 481 46.93 5.91 0.70
C GLY A 481 47.34 4.99 1.85
N VAL A 482 48.30 4.10 1.56
CA VAL A 482 48.90 3.18 2.54
C VAL A 482 50.32 3.63 2.86
N PHE A 483 50.64 3.68 4.16
CA PHE A 483 51.89 4.24 4.69
C PHE A 483 52.47 3.34 5.79
N ALA A 484 53.80 3.28 5.89
CA ALA A 484 54.47 2.55 6.96
C ALA A 484 54.55 3.37 8.26
N PHE A 485 54.22 2.74 9.38
CA PHE A 485 54.33 3.33 10.71
C PHE A 485 55.05 2.37 11.66
N MET A 486 55.85 2.94 12.58
CA MET A 486 56.39 2.22 13.73
C MET A 486 55.40 2.26 14.89
N LYS A 487 55.43 1.23 15.74
CA LYS A 487 54.73 1.15 17.00
C LYS A 487 55.00 2.40 17.86
N GLY A 488 53.96 2.94 18.48
CA GLY A 488 54.01 4.16 19.26
C GLY A 488 53.48 5.39 18.51
N ARG A 489 53.91 6.60 18.90
CA ARG A 489 53.35 7.89 18.45
C ARG A 489 54.29 8.70 17.54
N SER A 490 55.07 8.04 16.71
CA SER A 490 56.10 8.68 15.86
C SER A 490 55.57 9.27 14.55
N GLY A 491 54.37 8.86 14.11
CA GLY A 491 53.70 9.40 12.92
C GLY A 491 52.66 10.48 13.22
N SER A 492 52.36 11.35 12.25
CA SER A 492 51.29 12.36 12.40
C SER A 492 50.55 12.65 11.10
N ILE A 493 49.27 13.03 11.21
CA ILE A 493 48.39 13.39 10.09
C ILE A 493 47.81 14.78 10.36
N GLU A 494 48.09 15.74 9.49
CA GLU A 494 47.69 17.15 9.67
C GLU A 494 46.76 17.60 8.54
N ILE A 495 45.58 18.10 8.89
CA ILE A 495 44.55 18.61 7.97
C ILE A 495 44.55 20.13 8.05
N SER A 496 44.76 20.84 6.94
CA SER A 496 44.82 22.31 6.92
C SER A 496 43.92 22.97 5.88
N ASN A 497 43.54 24.22 6.15
CA ASN A 497 42.77 25.06 5.22
C ASN A 497 43.62 25.86 4.22
N ALA A 498 44.94 25.61 4.18
CA ALA A 498 45.86 26.25 3.26
C ALA A 498 45.46 25.97 1.80
N GLY A 499 45.02 27.02 1.08
CA GLY A 499 44.59 26.92 -0.31
C GLY A 499 43.18 26.35 -0.52
N ALA A 500 42.37 26.20 0.55
CA ALA A 500 41.03 25.63 0.46
C ALA A 500 39.97 26.61 -0.09
N ASP A 501 39.17 26.14 -1.03
CA ASP A 501 38.08 26.86 -1.72
C ASP A 501 36.72 26.77 -1.01
N GLY A 502 36.65 26.08 0.12
CA GLY A 502 35.46 25.92 0.95
C GLY A 502 35.84 25.58 2.40
N HIS A 503 34.86 25.24 3.22
CA HIS A 503 35.14 24.83 4.61
C HIS A 503 35.93 23.52 4.65
N VAL A 504 37.03 23.50 5.40
CA VAL A 504 37.74 22.27 5.74
C VAL A 504 37.13 21.69 7.00
N VAL A 505 36.76 20.41 6.94
CA VAL A 505 36.08 19.68 8.00
C VAL A 505 36.93 18.53 8.49
N VAL A 506 36.90 18.30 9.80
CA VAL A 506 37.49 17.14 10.47
C VAL A 506 36.42 16.56 11.38
N ASP A 507 36.03 15.33 11.09
CA ASP A 507 35.14 14.53 11.92
C ASP A 507 35.92 13.42 12.65
N GLY A 508 36.99 12.91 12.03
CA GLY A 508 37.89 11.95 12.67
C GLY A 508 38.93 11.39 11.71
N LEU A 509 39.70 10.39 12.17
CA LEU A 509 40.74 9.71 11.40
C LEU A 509 40.66 8.20 11.63
N GLN A 510 40.79 7.39 10.58
CA GLN A 510 40.93 5.93 10.69
C GLN A 510 42.25 5.46 10.08
N LEU A 511 42.95 4.54 10.77
CA LEU A 511 44.10 3.80 10.26
C LEU A 511 43.81 2.31 10.30
N VAL A 512 43.85 1.63 9.16
CA VAL A 512 43.54 0.18 9.05
C VAL A 512 44.77 -0.57 8.55
N PRO A 513 45.20 -1.68 9.19
CA PRO A 513 46.28 -2.51 8.64
C PRO A 513 46.04 -2.87 7.17
N GLU A 514 47.07 -2.84 6.33
CA GLU A 514 46.94 -3.01 4.87
C GLU A 514 46.23 -4.32 4.47
N SER A 515 46.53 -5.43 5.15
CA SER A 515 45.87 -6.72 4.92
C SER A 515 44.38 -6.70 5.27
N GLU A 516 44.00 -5.99 6.33
CA GLU A 516 42.60 -5.81 6.73
C GLU A 516 41.87 -4.87 5.76
N ALA A 517 42.52 -3.80 5.30
CA ALA A 517 41.94 -2.89 4.31
C ALA A 517 41.72 -3.58 2.95
N ILE A 518 42.64 -4.45 2.52
CA ILE A 518 42.48 -5.28 1.31
C ILE A 518 41.31 -6.26 1.49
N ALA A 519 41.24 -6.96 2.63
CA ALA A 519 40.14 -7.88 2.93
C ALA A 519 38.79 -7.15 2.99
N GLU A 520 38.73 -5.97 3.61
CA GLU A 520 37.54 -5.13 3.72
C GLU A 520 37.08 -4.64 2.34
N ARG A 521 38.01 -4.25 1.46
CA ARG A 521 37.68 -3.83 0.07
C ARG A 521 37.24 -5.01 -0.80
N ASN A 522 37.82 -6.20 -0.61
CA ASN A 522 37.48 -7.42 -1.36
C ASN A 522 36.14 -8.03 -0.94
N THR A 523 35.83 -8.00 0.36
CA THR A 523 34.56 -8.48 0.93
C THR A 523 33.46 -7.39 0.94
N ARG A 524 33.87 -6.12 0.77
CA ARG A 524 33.06 -4.92 1.01
C ARG A 524 32.44 -4.90 2.42
N ALA A 525 33.10 -5.50 3.41
CA ALA A 525 32.65 -5.44 4.79
C ALA A 525 32.51 -3.97 5.24
N ASP A 526 31.52 -3.66 6.09
CA ASP A 526 31.38 -2.31 6.65
C ASP A 526 32.68 -1.94 7.39
N ALA A 527 33.02 -0.64 7.42
CA ALA A 527 34.32 -0.06 7.81
C ALA A 527 34.89 -0.42 9.21
N GLY A 528 34.24 -1.34 9.92
CA GLY A 528 34.66 -1.84 11.22
C GLY A 528 34.43 -0.84 12.35
N PHE A 529 33.48 0.08 12.25
CA PHE A 529 33.00 0.87 13.39
C PHE A 529 31.55 1.31 13.14
N PRO A 530 30.75 1.61 14.19
CA PRO A 530 29.37 2.05 14.00
C PRO A 530 29.37 3.44 13.37
N ILE A 531 29.26 3.50 12.04
CA ILE A 531 29.08 4.75 11.31
C ILE A 531 27.67 5.26 11.62
N GLN A 532 27.56 6.49 12.14
CA GLN A 532 26.28 7.17 12.23
C GLN A 532 25.87 7.66 10.83
N THR A 533 25.28 6.78 10.01
CA THR A 533 24.75 7.20 8.71
C THR A 533 23.37 7.82 8.88
N SER A 534 23.14 9.01 8.32
CA SER A 534 21.81 9.62 8.18
C SER A 534 20.90 8.91 7.16
N ALA A 535 21.28 7.71 6.71
CA ALA A 535 20.54 6.95 5.71
C ALA A 535 19.78 5.80 6.38
N ALA A 536 18.55 6.09 6.82
CA ALA A 536 17.52 5.08 6.58
C ALA A 536 17.51 4.80 5.06
N PRO A 537 17.48 3.53 4.60
CA PRO A 537 17.30 3.25 3.18
C PRO A 537 16.04 3.98 2.73
N VAL A 538 16.17 4.90 1.77
CA VAL A 538 15.01 5.46 1.09
C VAL A 538 14.35 4.28 0.40
N PRO A 539 13.13 3.85 0.81
CA PRO A 539 12.46 2.74 0.17
C PRO A 539 12.24 3.13 -1.28
N SER A 540 12.79 2.39 -2.25
CA SER A 540 12.28 2.49 -3.62
C SER A 540 10.81 2.10 -3.53
N VAL A 541 9.90 3.04 -3.75
CA VAL A 541 8.49 2.72 -3.71
C VAL A 541 8.22 1.77 -4.86
N LYS A 542 7.97 0.50 -4.52
CA LYS A 542 7.41 -0.46 -5.47
C LYS A 542 6.04 0.08 -5.82
N ILE A 543 5.90 0.60 -7.03
CA ILE A 543 4.61 0.99 -7.58
C ILE A 543 3.71 -0.26 -7.48
N PRO A 544 2.69 -0.25 -6.61
CA PRO A 544 1.81 -1.40 -6.45
C PRO A 544 1.01 -1.60 -7.74
N PRO A 545 0.58 -2.83 -8.08
CA PRO A 545 -0.33 -3.02 -9.18
C PRO A 545 -1.66 -2.29 -8.91
N PRO A 546 -2.44 -1.97 -9.95
CA PRO A 546 -3.78 -1.41 -9.81
C PRO A 546 -4.69 -2.26 -8.92
N MET A 547 -5.52 -1.61 -8.12
CA MET A 547 -6.44 -2.26 -7.18
C MET A 547 -7.75 -2.67 -7.88
N LEU A 548 -7.68 -3.46 -8.95
CA LEU A 548 -8.87 -3.87 -9.70
C LEU A 548 -9.70 -4.94 -8.96
N LEU A 549 -11.02 -4.80 -8.98
CA LEU A 549 -11.95 -5.78 -8.43
C LEU A 549 -12.04 -7.02 -9.33
N LYS A 550 -11.34 -8.10 -8.93
CA LYS A 550 -11.28 -9.34 -9.72
C LYS A 550 -12.61 -10.10 -9.82
N SER A 551 -13.53 -9.88 -8.88
CA SER A 551 -14.85 -10.53 -8.86
C SER A 551 -15.92 -9.77 -9.63
N ALA A 552 -15.56 -8.70 -10.36
CA ALA A 552 -16.52 -7.98 -11.20
C ALA A 552 -17.16 -8.91 -12.25
N ALA A 553 -18.48 -8.83 -12.36
CA ALA A 553 -19.27 -9.59 -13.30
C ALA A 553 -19.05 -9.10 -14.74
N LYS A 554 -19.18 -10.01 -15.70
CA LYS A 554 -19.19 -9.63 -17.12
C LYS A 554 -20.60 -9.16 -17.51
N PRO A 555 -20.76 -8.32 -18.55
CA PRO A 555 -22.08 -7.83 -18.97
C PRO A 555 -23.10 -8.95 -19.25
N GLN A 556 -22.64 -10.04 -19.89
CA GLN A 556 -23.43 -11.23 -20.17
C GLN A 556 -23.93 -11.97 -18.91
N ASP A 557 -23.26 -11.79 -17.76
CA ASP A 557 -23.64 -12.43 -16.51
C ASP A 557 -24.79 -11.70 -15.81
N VAL A 558 -25.12 -10.49 -16.26
CA VAL A 558 -26.16 -9.64 -15.65
C VAL A 558 -27.30 -9.29 -16.62
N ASP A 559 -27.06 -9.37 -17.93
CA ASP A 559 -28.07 -9.04 -18.94
C ASP A 559 -29.34 -9.90 -18.81
N GLY A 560 -30.49 -9.25 -18.84
CA GLY A 560 -31.81 -9.85 -18.65
C GLY A 560 -32.12 -10.32 -17.22
N ARG A 561 -31.20 -10.14 -16.25
CA ARG A 561 -31.43 -10.59 -14.87
C ARG A 561 -32.25 -9.59 -14.06
N SER A 562 -32.93 -10.13 -13.04
CA SER A 562 -33.68 -9.36 -12.06
C SER A 562 -33.03 -9.44 -10.68
N TYR A 563 -33.01 -8.31 -9.98
CA TYR A 563 -32.46 -8.16 -8.64
C TYR A 563 -33.53 -7.65 -7.67
N ASP A 564 -33.29 -7.77 -6.36
CA ASP A 564 -34.12 -7.09 -5.37
C ASP A 564 -33.79 -5.60 -5.34
N LEU A 565 -32.50 -5.25 -5.43
CA LEU A 565 -31.99 -3.88 -5.49
C LEU A 565 -30.99 -3.71 -6.64
N VAL A 566 -31.17 -2.67 -7.45
CA VAL A 566 -30.17 -2.20 -8.42
C VAL A 566 -29.64 -0.83 -8.00
N VAL A 567 -28.35 -0.74 -7.71
CA VAL A 567 -27.65 0.49 -7.33
C VAL A 567 -26.81 0.98 -8.51
N ILE A 568 -27.06 2.22 -8.95
CA ILE A 568 -26.28 2.88 -9.99
C ILE A 568 -25.34 3.88 -9.31
N GLY A 569 -24.04 3.64 -9.40
CA GLY A 569 -22.97 4.48 -8.85
C GLY A 569 -22.16 3.79 -7.75
N GLY A 570 -20.88 3.57 -8.01
CA GLY A 570 -19.92 2.97 -7.08
C GLY A 570 -19.24 3.98 -6.14
N THR A 571 -19.92 5.07 -5.78
CA THR A 571 -19.43 6.02 -4.76
C THR A 571 -19.47 5.37 -3.37
N PRO A 572 -18.81 5.94 -2.35
CA PRO A 572 -18.90 5.42 -0.97
C PRO A 572 -20.34 5.26 -0.48
N GLY A 573 -21.25 6.18 -0.82
CA GLY A 573 -22.67 6.06 -0.50
C GLY A 573 -23.38 4.94 -1.26
N GLY A 574 -23.10 4.79 -2.56
CA GLY A 574 -23.64 3.68 -3.36
C GLY A 574 -23.16 2.30 -2.87
N ILE A 575 -21.87 2.19 -2.52
CA ILE A 575 -21.28 0.98 -1.95
C ILE A 575 -21.93 0.65 -0.61
N ALA A 576 -22.07 1.62 0.29
CA ALA A 576 -22.70 1.40 1.59
C ALA A 576 -24.16 0.93 1.44
N CYS A 577 -24.91 1.48 0.48
CA CYS A 577 -26.25 1.02 0.16
C CYS A 577 -26.27 -0.44 -0.31
N ALA A 578 -25.41 -0.78 -1.28
CA ALA A 578 -25.35 -2.11 -1.87
C ALA A 578 -24.92 -3.18 -0.86
N VAL A 579 -23.86 -2.91 -0.09
CA VAL A 579 -23.33 -3.81 0.93
C VAL A 579 -24.35 -4.01 2.05
N ARG A 580 -24.99 -2.94 2.54
CA ARG A 580 -26.00 -3.08 3.58
C ARG A 580 -27.20 -3.90 3.11
N ALA A 581 -27.72 -3.62 1.91
CA ALA A 581 -28.83 -4.39 1.35
C ALA A 581 -28.48 -5.87 1.18
N ALA A 582 -27.27 -6.19 0.71
CA ALA A 582 -26.80 -7.57 0.58
C ALA A 582 -26.71 -8.30 1.94
N ARG A 583 -26.22 -7.62 2.97
CA ARG A 583 -26.15 -8.17 4.35
C ARG A 583 -27.52 -8.41 4.98
N GLU A 584 -28.53 -7.64 4.58
CA GLU A 584 -29.93 -7.88 4.96
C GLU A 584 -30.60 -8.96 4.08
N GLY A 585 -29.83 -9.62 3.20
CA GLY A 585 -30.24 -10.79 2.43
C GLY A 585 -30.80 -10.51 1.05
N LEU A 586 -30.70 -9.27 0.55
CA LEU A 586 -31.16 -8.93 -0.80
C LEU A 586 -30.19 -9.44 -1.88
N GLY A 587 -30.73 -9.83 -3.03
CA GLY A 587 -29.96 -9.95 -4.26
C GLY A 587 -29.71 -8.57 -4.86
N VAL A 588 -28.45 -8.15 -4.95
CA VAL A 588 -28.08 -6.77 -5.30
C VAL A 588 -27.21 -6.73 -6.55
N LEU A 589 -27.46 -5.75 -7.43
CA LEU A 589 -26.54 -5.36 -8.49
C LEU A 589 -26.01 -3.95 -8.20
N LEU A 590 -24.70 -3.78 -8.12
CA LEU A 590 -24.01 -2.49 -8.08
C LEU A 590 -23.34 -2.21 -9.43
N VAL A 591 -23.69 -1.09 -10.07
CA VAL A 591 -23.13 -0.69 -11.36
C VAL A 591 -22.26 0.54 -11.19
N ASN A 592 -21.05 0.53 -11.73
CA ASN A 592 -20.13 1.66 -11.72
C ASN A 592 -19.64 2.01 -13.13
N HIS A 593 -19.47 3.31 -13.38
CA HIS A 593 -19.06 3.81 -14.70
C HIS A 593 -17.56 3.66 -14.96
N THR A 594 -16.72 3.66 -13.92
CA THR A 594 -15.27 3.40 -14.02
C THR A 594 -14.93 1.95 -13.65
N GLN A 595 -13.66 1.58 -13.81
CA GLN A 595 -13.10 0.31 -13.34
C GLN A 595 -12.74 0.33 -11.84
N HIS A 596 -12.94 1.46 -11.16
CA HIS A 596 -12.49 1.70 -9.80
C HIS A 596 -13.68 2.09 -8.91
N LEU A 597 -13.87 1.37 -7.81
CA LEU A 597 -14.90 1.71 -6.82
C LEU A 597 -14.41 2.81 -5.86
N GLY A 598 -15.35 3.50 -5.21
CA GLY A 598 -15.07 4.44 -4.12
C GLY A 598 -15.03 5.91 -4.52
N GLY A 599 -15.32 6.23 -5.79
CA GLY A 599 -15.50 7.58 -6.31
C GLY A 599 -14.37 8.54 -5.92
N PHE A 600 -14.73 9.64 -5.26
CA PHE A 600 -13.77 10.68 -4.88
C PHE A 600 -12.77 10.25 -3.80
N VAL A 601 -13.16 9.36 -2.88
CA VAL A 601 -12.25 8.85 -1.82
C VAL A 601 -11.06 8.13 -2.44
N THR A 602 -11.34 7.33 -3.47
CA THR A 602 -10.33 6.60 -4.24
C THR A 602 -9.77 7.41 -5.39
N SER A 603 -10.17 8.68 -5.55
CA SER A 603 -9.65 9.64 -6.53
C SER A 603 -8.99 10.86 -5.86
N GLY A 604 -8.35 10.65 -4.71
CA GLY A 604 -7.44 11.62 -4.12
C GLY A 604 -7.98 12.45 -2.95
N ALA A 605 -9.15 12.13 -2.38
CA ALA A 605 -9.68 12.85 -1.20
C ALA A 605 -8.64 12.96 -0.06
N GLY A 606 -7.99 11.84 0.28
CA GLY A 606 -6.87 11.77 1.21
C GLY A 606 -7.21 11.85 2.70
N GLY A 607 -8.49 11.96 3.07
CA GLY A 607 -8.93 11.94 4.46
C GLY A 607 -10.45 12.02 4.61
N TRP A 608 -10.94 11.67 5.79
CA TRP A 608 -12.37 11.67 6.12
C TRP A 608 -12.80 13.04 6.64
N GLU A 609 -13.65 13.74 5.88
CA GLU A 609 -14.11 15.11 6.18
C GLU A 609 -15.24 15.08 7.22
N ALA A 610 -14.89 14.71 8.46
CA ALA A 610 -15.79 14.52 9.60
C ALA A 610 -15.27 15.27 10.84
N PRO A 611 -15.95 16.34 11.30
CA PRO A 611 -15.61 17.04 12.55
C PRO A 611 -15.80 16.21 13.82
N TYR A 612 -16.86 15.41 13.90
CA TYR A 612 -17.07 14.41 14.94
C TYR A 612 -16.18 13.19 14.68
N ASP A 613 -15.38 12.84 15.69
CA ASP A 613 -14.41 11.75 15.65
C ASP A 613 -15.02 10.36 15.87
N GLY A 614 -16.21 10.29 16.45
CA GLY A 614 -16.88 9.02 16.73
C GLY A 614 -17.42 8.36 15.47
N LEU A 615 -17.82 7.09 15.61
CA LEU A 615 -18.45 6.35 14.53
C LEU A 615 -19.89 6.83 14.32
N ARG A 616 -20.35 6.77 13.07
CA ARG A 616 -21.67 7.28 12.66
C ARG A 616 -22.58 6.20 12.10
N SER A 617 -21.96 5.20 11.47
CA SER A 617 -22.64 4.03 10.95
C SER A 617 -21.66 2.85 10.90
N PRO A 618 -22.15 1.60 10.95
CA PRO A 618 -21.30 0.42 10.90
C PRO A 618 -20.37 0.35 9.68
N ILE A 619 -20.87 0.63 8.47
CA ILE A 619 -20.07 0.54 7.25
C ILE A 619 -18.97 1.61 7.21
N TYR A 620 -19.27 2.82 7.68
CA TYR A 620 -18.25 3.86 7.86
C TYR A 620 -17.19 3.43 8.88
N GLY A 621 -17.61 2.83 9.99
CA GLY A 621 -16.72 2.26 11.00
C GLY A 621 -15.82 1.14 10.48
N GLU A 622 -16.34 0.28 9.60
CA GLU A 622 -15.53 -0.75 8.94
C GLU A 622 -14.41 -0.17 8.08
N MET A 623 -14.66 0.94 7.37
CA MET A 623 -13.63 1.64 6.60
C MET A 623 -12.55 2.26 7.48
N LEU A 624 -12.94 3.00 8.53
CA LEU A 624 -11.98 3.61 9.46
C LEU A 624 -11.13 2.54 10.17
N ASN A 625 -11.79 1.55 10.75
CA ASN A 625 -11.10 0.48 11.48
C ASN A 625 -10.30 -0.42 10.53
N GLY A 626 -10.76 -0.60 9.29
CA GLY A 626 -10.04 -1.31 8.24
C GLY A 626 -8.73 -0.63 7.88
N ALA A 627 -8.77 0.70 7.70
CA ALA A 627 -7.58 1.50 7.44
C ALA A 627 -6.58 1.40 8.59
N ALA A 628 -7.04 1.61 9.83
CA ALA A 628 -6.22 1.50 11.03
C ALA A 628 -5.54 0.13 11.16
N ARG A 629 -6.32 -0.96 11.02
CA ARG A 629 -5.78 -2.33 11.03
C ARG A 629 -4.77 -2.57 9.92
N TYR A 630 -5.04 -2.08 8.71
CA TYR A 630 -4.11 -2.20 7.59
C TYR A 630 -2.77 -1.53 7.93
N TYR A 631 -2.80 -0.29 8.42
CA TYR A 631 -1.57 0.43 8.73
C TYR A 631 -0.84 -0.14 9.95
N ALA A 632 -1.55 -0.55 11.00
CA ALA A 632 -0.95 -1.26 12.15
C ALA A 632 -0.28 -2.57 11.73
N LYS A 633 -0.93 -3.37 10.88
CA LYS A 633 -0.37 -4.63 10.39
C LYS A 633 0.82 -4.41 9.45
N THR A 634 0.75 -3.39 8.61
CA THR A 634 1.75 -3.16 7.55
C THR A 634 2.99 -2.42 8.07
N TYR A 635 2.82 -1.45 8.97
CA TYR A 635 3.88 -0.57 9.45
C TYR A 635 4.17 -0.72 10.95
N GLY A 636 3.40 -1.54 11.67
CA GLY A 636 3.48 -1.70 13.12
C GLY A 636 2.46 -0.83 13.85
N GLU A 637 1.98 -1.33 14.99
CA GLU A 637 1.17 -0.54 15.91
C GLU A 637 1.95 0.68 16.43
N GLY A 638 1.29 1.80 16.63
CA GLY A 638 1.93 3.09 16.96
C GLY A 638 2.78 3.76 15.85
N SER A 639 2.86 3.19 14.64
CA SER A 639 3.56 3.84 13.51
C SER A 639 2.92 5.16 13.08
N GLU A 640 3.66 6.02 12.39
CA GLU A 640 3.16 7.31 11.85
C GLU A 640 1.90 7.12 10.99
N GLN A 641 1.90 6.10 10.13
CA GLN A 641 0.78 5.75 9.25
C GLN A 641 -0.43 5.27 10.05
N HIS A 642 -0.21 4.41 11.05
CA HIS A 642 -1.29 3.94 11.92
C HIS A 642 -1.90 5.11 12.70
N ILE A 643 -1.09 5.98 13.30
CA ILE A 643 -1.55 7.17 14.01
C ILE A 643 -2.31 8.11 13.07
N ALA A 644 -1.79 8.38 11.86
CA ALA A 644 -2.44 9.25 10.88
C ALA A 644 -3.80 8.70 10.40
N SER A 645 -3.99 7.38 10.42
CA SER A 645 -5.26 6.73 10.07
C SER A 645 -6.29 6.71 11.20
N MET A 646 -5.90 7.08 12.41
CA MET A 646 -6.75 7.08 13.60
C MET A 646 -7.23 8.49 13.93
N PRO A 647 -8.37 8.63 14.62
CA PRO A 647 -8.76 9.92 15.18
C PRO A 647 -7.71 10.40 16.18
N SER A 648 -7.22 11.64 16.03
CA SER A 648 -6.22 12.19 16.95
C SER A 648 -6.82 12.40 18.34
N LYS A 649 -6.24 11.75 19.36
CA LYS A 649 -6.65 11.88 20.78
C LYS A 649 -6.21 13.20 21.43
N THR A 650 -5.22 13.89 20.85
CA THR A 650 -4.53 15.04 21.50
C THR A 650 -4.76 16.38 20.80
N SER A 651 -5.14 16.37 19.52
CA SER A 651 -5.43 17.59 18.75
C SER A 651 -6.89 17.61 18.37
N ARG A 652 -7.60 18.71 18.63
CA ARG A 652 -8.96 18.99 18.13
C ARG A 652 -8.97 19.88 16.87
N ALA A 653 -7.82 20.02 16.20
CA ALA A 653 -7.69 20.86 15.01
C ALA A 653 -8.19 20.14 13.73
N HIS A 654 -8.60 20.93 12.73
CA HIS A 654 -9.04 20.49 11.40
C HIS A 654 -8.04 19.56 10.65
N ILE A 655 -6.74 19.67 10.94
CA ILE A 655 -5.67 18.99 10.18
C ILE A 655 -5.44 17.52 10.57
N ASP A 656 -5.89 17.07 11.75
CA ASP A 656 -5.54 15.76 12.33
C ASP A 656 -6.70 14.74 12.30
N ARG A 657 -7.49 14.76 11.23
CA ARG A 657 -8.53 13.76 10.95
C ARG A 657 -7.94 12.47 10.39
N PRO A 658 -8.59 11.31 10.57
CA PRO A 658 -8.19 10.05 9.95
C PRO A 658 -7.87 10.19 8.46
N LYS A 659 -6.67 9.76 8.07
CA LYS A 659 -6.15 9.81 6.70
C LYS A 659 -6.03 8.40 6.11
N ILE A 660 -6.22 8.33 4.81
CA ILE A 660 -6.09 7.08 4.06
C ILE A 660 -5.53 7.40 2.67
N GLU A 661 -4.59 6.57 2.22
CA GLU A 661 -4.14 6.59 0.81
C GLU A 661 -5.28 6.12 -0.11
N PRO A 662 -5.54 6.79 -1.24
CA PRO A 662 -6.63 6.42 -2.16
C PRO A 662 -6.63 4.95 -2.59
N ARG A 663 -5.47 4.38 -2.93
CA ARG A 663 -5.33 2.95 -3.25
C ARG A 663 -5.74 2.02 -2.10
N ILE A 664 -5.55 2.44 -0.84
CA ILE A 664 -5.93 1.65 0.33
C ILE A 664 -7.42 1.75 0.57
N ALA A 665 -8.03 2.92 0.35
CA ALA A 665 -9.48 3.04 0.34
C ALA A 665 -10.13 2.14 -0.73
N GLU A 666 -9.56 2.09 -1.94
CA GLU A 666 -10.04 1.24 -3.03
C GLU A 666 -9.94 -0.25 -2.67
N MET A 667 -8.81 -0.67 -2.13
CA MET A 667 -8.61 -2.03 -1.62
C MET A 667 -9.70 -2.40 -0.60
N LEU A 668 -9.99 -1.54 0.38
CA LEU A 668 -10.99 -1.81 1.41
C LEU A 668 -12.41 -1.86 0.84
N PHE A 669 -12.77 -0.98 -0.09
CA PHE A 669 -14.07 -1.05 -0.78
C PHE A 669 -14.22 -2.34 -1.59
N ASN A 670 -13.17 -2.74 -2.32
CA ASN A 670 -13.17 -3.98 -3.08
C ASN A 670 -13.30 -5.21 -2.18
N GLU A 671 -12.59 -5.24 -1.05
CA GLU A 671 -12.75 -6.29 -0.05
C GLU A 671 -14.17 -6.34 0.51
N MET A 672 -14.76 -5.18 0.77
CA MET A 672 -16.10 -5.08 1.33
C MET A 672 -17.15 -5.66 0.37
N VAL A 673 -17.14 -5.25 -0.90
CA VAL A 673 -18.11 -5.77 -1.88
C VAL A 673 -17.86 -7.25 -2.21
N ALA A 674 -16.60 -7.69 -2.28
CA ALA A 674 -16.26 -9.08 -2.61
C ALA A 674 -16.64 -10.09 -1.51
N LYS A 675 -16.83 -9.63 -0.26
CA LYS A 675 -17.28 -10.47 0.86
C LYS A 675 -18.77 -10.84 0.76
N GLU A 676 -19.56 -10.02 0.07
CA GLU A 676 -21.02 -10.17 0.06
C GLU A 676 -21.48 -11.09 -1.08
N LYS A 677 -21.89 -12.32 -0.75
CA LYS A 677 -22.22 -13.37 -1.74
C LYS A 677 -23.41 -13.05 -2.65
N THR A 678 -24.33 -12.20 -2.19
CA THR A 678 -25.53 -11.80 -2.95
C THR A 678 -25.35 -10.47 -3.68
N LEU A 679 -24.17 -9.85 -3.60
CA LEU A 679 -23.83 -8.62 -4.30
C LEU A 679 -23.06 -8.92 -5.59
N THR A 680 -23.67 -8.57 -6.72
CA THR A 680 -23.03 -8.59 -8.04
C THR A 680 -22.53 -7.19 -8.38
N VAL A 681 -21.29 -7.05 -8.85
CA VAL A 681 -20.72 -5.75 -9.25
C VAL A 681 -20.44 -5.74 -10.75
N LEU A 682 -20.97 -4.74 -11.46
CA LEU A 682 -20.68 -4.48 -12.88
C LEU A 682 -19.90 -3.15 -13.00
N LEU A 683 -18.71 -3.21 -13.58
CA LEU A 683 -17.84 -2.05 -13.79
C LEU A 683 -17.85 -1.58 -15.26
N GLY A 684 -17.47 -0.33 -15.50
CA GLY A 684 -17.36 0.23 -16.87
C GLY A 684 -18.69 0.43 -17.59
N HIS A 685 -19.79 0.65 -16.87
CA HIS A 685 -21.13 0.81 -17.47
C HIS A 685 -21.88 2.02 -16.90
N ILE A 686 -22.58 2.73 -17.79
CA ILE A 686 -23.44 3.86 -17.45
C ILE A 686 -24.90 3.52 -17.70
N VAL A 687 -25.80 4.10 -16.91
CA VAL A 687 -27.23 4.07 -17.20
C VAL A 687 -27.57 5.07 -18.30
N THR A 688 -28.43 4.68 -19.24
CA THR A 688 -28.90 5.60 -20.30
C THR A 688 -30.40 5.85 -20.28
N THR A 689 -31.19 4.84 -19.91
CA THR A 689 -32.66 4.95 -19.86
C THR A 689 -33.21 4.09 -18.75
N ALA A 690 -34.28 4.54 -18.10
CA ALA A 690 -35.06 3.74 -17.17
C ALA A 690 -36.48 3.54 -17.72
N LYS A 691 -36.91 2.28 -17.88
CA LYS A 691 -38.28 1.97 -18.29
C LYS A 691 -39.17 1.98 -17.06
N ARG A 692 -40.23 2.78 -17.12
CA ARG A 692 -41.23 2.92 -16.06
C ARG A 692 -42.56 2.27 -16.43
N ASP A 693 -43.27 1.84 -15.41
CA ASP A 693 -44.71 1.55 -15.42
C ASP A 693 -45.35 2.38 -14.31
N GLY A 694 -46.03 3.47 -14.69
CA GLY A 694 -46.51 4.48 -13.75
C GLY A 694 -45.40 5.01 -12.83
N ALA A 695 -45.60 4.88 -11.52
CA ALA A 695 -44.66 5.35 -10.49
C ALA A 695 -43.51 4.36 -10.19
N LEU A 696 -43.40 3.24 -10.92
CA LEU A 696 -42.38 2.22 -10.68
C LEU A 696 -41.39 2.14 -11.84
N ILE A 697 -40.10 2.13 -11.52
CA ILE A 697 -39.07 1.67 -12.46
C ILE A 697 -39.17 0.15 -12.52
N GLN A 698 -39.22 -0.39 -13.75
CA GLN A 698 -39.24 -1.83 -14.00
C GLN A 698 -37.86 -2.35 -14.38
N SER A 699 -37.13 -1.58 -15.19
CA SER A 699 -35.80 -1.95 -15.67
C SER A 699 -35.00 -0.73 -16.07
N VAL A 700 -33.68 -0.88 -16.09
CA VAL A 700 -32.74 0.12 -16.60
C VAL A 700 -31.90 -0.46 -17.72
N THR A 701 -31.51 0.40 -18.64
CA THR A 701 -30.64 0.08 -19.77
C THR A 701 -29.25 0.60 -19.47
N LEU A 702 -28.26 -0.28 -19.55
CA LEU A 702 -26.86 0.03 -19.29
C LEU A 702 -26.04 -0.10 -20.57
N LYS A 703 -25.10 0.83 -20.76
CA LYS A 703 -24.17 0.82 -21.89
C LYS A 703 -22.73 0.80 -21.41
N PRO A 704 -21.84 0.08 -22.11
CA PRO A 704 -20.41 0.20 -21.87
C PRO A 704 -19.96 1.65 -21.92
N HIS A 705 -19.11 2.04 -20.99
CA HIS A 705 -18.49 3.36 -20.91
C HIS A 705 -16.97 3.19 -20.87
N SER A 706 -16.29 3.82 -21.81
CA SER A 706 -14.85 4.01 -21.80
C SER A 706 -14.56 5.49 -21.52
N SER A 707 -14.03 5.80 -20.33
CA SER A 707 -13.60 7.16 -20.02
C SER A 707 -12.39 7.55 -20.88
N HIS A 708 -12.17 8.84 -21.12
CA HIS A 708 -10.98 9.34 -21.83
C HIS A 708 -9.72 9.35 -20.95
N LEU A 709 -9.90 9.12 -19.64
CA LEU A 709 -8.85 8.92 -18.65
C LEU A 709 -8.42 7.46 -18.56
N ALA A 710 -9.29 6.50 -18.94
CA ALA A 710 -8.81 5.15 -19.20
C ALA A 710 -7.75 5.23 -20.32
N PRO A 711 -6.66 4.46 -20.22
CA PRO A 711 -5.59 4.52 -21.20
C PRO A 711 -6.17 4.31 -22.60
N ARG A 712 -6.22 5.39 -23.40
CA ARG A 712 -6.31 5.24 -24.85
C ARG A 712 -5.04 4.53 -25.23
N THR A 713 -5.16 3.29 -25.66
CA THR A 713 -4.17 2.62 -26.50
C THR A 713 -4.13 3.36 -27.84
N ASP A 714 -3.63 4.60 -27.84
CA ASP A 714 -3.24 5.26 -29.08
C ASP A 714 -1.95 4.58 -29.55
N GLN A 715 -2.14 3.51 -30.32
CA GLN A 715 -1.09 2.65 -30.87
C GLN A 715 -0.07 3.43 -31.72
N ARG A 716 -0.32 4.70 -32.07
CA ARG A 716 0.54 5.48 -32.96
C ARG A 716 1.68 6.22 -32.24
N GLU A 717 1.56 6.52 -30.94
CA GLU A 717 2.66 7.15 -30.17
C GLU A 717 3.50 6.13 -29.37
N ILE A 718 2.97 4.92 -29.16
CA ILE A 718 3.70 3.78 -28.54
C ILE A 718 4.78 3.23 -29.50
N ALA A 719 4.68 3.49 -30.80
CA ALA A 719 5.64 3.00 -31.80
C ALA A 719 7.06 3.59 -31.68
N SER A 720 7.29 4.69 -30.94
CA SER A 720 8.61 5.34 -30.83
C SER A 720 9.27 5.28 -29.45
N ARG A 721 8.69 4.59 -28.45
CA ARG A 721 9.34 4.36 -27.14
C ARG A 721 9.20 2.91 -26.71
N ARG A 722 10.32 2.17 -26.69
CA ARG A 722 10.39 0.78 -26.20
C ARG A 722 9.97 0.72 -24.72
N LEU A 723 8.84 0.06 -24.44
CA LEU A 723 8.46 -0.35 -23.09
C LEU A 723 9.42 -1.47 -22.60
N PRO A 724 9.69 -1.58 -21.27
CA PRO A 724 10.51 -2.64 -20.70
C PRO A 724 9.86 -4.04 -20.85
N GLU A 725 10.66 -5.06 -21.15
CA GLU A 725 10.21 -6.47 -21.24
C GLU A 725 9.59 -6.93 -19.91
N GLY A 726 8.33 -7.37 -19.94
CA GLY A 726 7.57 -7.86 -18.77
C GLY A 726 6.16 -7.31 -18.65
N TRP A 727 5.82 -6.26 -19.40
CA TRP A 727 4.45 -5.84 -19.63
C TRP A 727 3.91 -6.66 -20.80
N SER A 728 3.41 -7.88 -20.53
CA SER A 728 2.56 -8.54 -21.52
C SER A 728 1.33 -7.68 -21.73
N GLU A 729 0.84 -7.59 -22.96
CA GLU A 729 -0.53 -7.20 -23.27
C GLU A 729 -1.47 -8.06 -22.43
N ALA A 730 -1.78 -7.60 -21.21
CA ALA A 730 -3.00 -7.97 -20.54
C ALA A 730 -4.06 -7.59 -21.55
N GLN A 731 -4.77 -8.60 -22.05
CA GLN A 731 -5.79 -8.49 -23.06
C GLN A 731 -6.65 -7.26 -22.77
N ALA A 732 -6.32 -6.15 -23.41
CA ALA A 732 -7.30 -5.21 -23.86
C ALA A 732 -8.09 -6.04 -24.86
N ASN A 733 -9.11 -6.75 -24.35
CA ASN A 733 -10.24 -7.06 -25.18
C ASN A 733 -10.57 -5.72 -25.84
N GLU A 734 -10.45 -5.65 -27.17
CA GLU A 734 -11.28 -4.71 -27.88
C GLU A 734 -12.66 -4.81 -27.22
N PRO A 735 -13.32 -3.70 -26.85
CA PRO A 735 -14.74 -3.78 -26.65
C PRO A 735 -15.28 -4.21 -28.01
N SER A 736 -15.49 -5.52 -28.18
CA SER A 736 -16.45 -5.99 -29.14
C SER A 736 -17.69 -5.15 -28.86
N ALA A 737 -18.19 -4.47 -29.89
CA ALA A 737 -19.47 -3.82 -29.81
C ALA A 737 -20.52 -4.89 -29.47
N SER A 738 -20.76 -5.14 -28.18
CA SER A 738 -21.68 -6.15 -27.67
C SER A 738 -21.95 -5.87 -26.19
N ALA A 739 -23.16 -5.65 -25.72
CA ALA A 739 -24.35 -5.09 -26.32
C ALA A 739 -24.87 -4.08 -25.28
N THR A 740 -25.80 -3.20 -25.64
CA THR A 740 -26.60 -2.53 -24.61
C THR A 740 -27.31 -3.61 -23.81
N ILE A 741 -27.18 -3.61 -22.48
CA ILE A 741 -27.78 -4.63 -21.60
C ILE A 741 -28.97 -4.06 -20.83
N GLN A 742 -29.89 -4.92 -20.40
CA GLN A 742 -31.06 -4.55 -19.63
C GLN A 742 -31.15 -5.34 -18.32
N VAL A 743 -31.39 -4.66 -17.21
CA VAL A 743 -31.55 -5.29 -15.89
C VAL A 743 -32.82 -4.80 -15.21
N SER A 744 -33.52 -5.69 -14.50
CA SER A 744 -34.73 -5.36 -13.74
C SER A 744 -34.50 -5.41 -12.24
N GLY A 745 -35.35 -4.71 -11.47
CA GLY A 745 -35.20 -4.55 -10.03
C GLY A 745 -36.54 -4.31 -9.35
N LYS A 746 -36.66 -4.71 -8.07
CA LYS A 746 -37.82 -4.31 -7.24
C LYS A 746 -37.65 -2.89 -6.71
N VAL A 747 -36.43 -2.57 -6.27
CA VAL A 747 -36.00 -1.25 -5.81
C VAL A 747 -34.77 -0.81 -6.60
N PHE A 748 -34.63 0.49 -6.79
CA PHE A 748 -33.48 1.13 -7.43
C PHE A 748 -32.88 2.18 -6.51
N ALA A 749 -31.56 2.38 -6.58
CA ALA A 749 -30.88 3.45 -5.86
C ALA A 749 -29.91 4.21 -6.77
N ASP A 750 -29.95 5.53 -6.72
CA ASP A 750 -29.00 6.41 -7.40
C ASP A 750 -27.91 6.87 -6.42
N GLY A 751 -26.77 6.18 -6.51
CA GLY A 751 -25.56 6.44 -5.76
C GLY A 751 -24.53 7.27 -6.53
N MET A 752 -24.88 7.89 -7.67
CA MET A 752 -23.95 8.74 -8.44
C MET A 752 -23.91 10.17 -7.89
N TYR A 753 -22.77 10.86 -8.05
CA TYR A 753 -22.68 12.29 -7.75
C TYR A 753 -23.56 13.12 -8.71
N GLU A 754 -23.77 12.64 -9.94
CA GLU A 754 -24.50 13.33 -11.00
C GLU A 754 -26.02 13.08 -11.02
N GLY A 755 -26.50 12.07 -10.29
CA GLY A 755 -27.91 11.67 -10.28
C GLY A 755 -28.41 11.19 -11.65
N ASP A 756 -27.63 10.33 -12.32
CA ASP A 756 -27.94 9.91 -13.69
C ASP A 756 -29.10 8.91 -13.79
N LEU A 757 -29.31 8.07 -12.77
CA LEU A 757 -30.46 7.17 -12.76
C LEU A 757 -31.76 7.93 -12.53
N MET A 758 -31.78 8.91 -11.62
CA MET A 758 -32.96 9.75 -11.43
C MET A 758 -33.27 10.56 -12.70
N ALA A 759 -32.26 11.09 -13.37
CA ALA A 759 -32.43 11.77 -14.66
C ALA A 759 -32.98 10.81 -15.74
N ALA A 760 -32.43 9.59 -15.84
CA ALA A 760 -32.89 8.57 -16.78
C ALA A 760 -34.33 8.07 -16.50
N ALA A 761 -34.82 8.24 -15.27
CA ALA A 761 -36.19 7.94 -14.85
C ALA A 761 -37.17 9.12 -14.99
N GLY A 762 -36.70 10.26 -15.50
CA GLY A 762 -37.52 11.46 -15.69
C GLY A 762 -37.94 12.13 -14.37
N VAL A 763 -37.12 12.00 -13.34
CA VAL A 763 -37.35 12.64 -12.03
C VAL A 763 -37.01 14.13 -12.10
N LYS A 764 -37.79 14.98 -11.42
CA LYS A 764 -37.48 16.40 -11.33
C LYS A 764 -36.20 16.64 -10.51
N THR A 765 -35.30 17.40 -11.09
CA THR A 765 -34.02 17.79 -10.46
C THR A 765 -33.84 19.29 -10.47
N GLN A 766 -33.02 19.79 -9.55
CA GLN A 766 -32.52 21.16 -9.52
C GLN A 766 -31.04 21.18 -9.91
N ILE A 767 -30.65 22.17 -10.71
CA ILE A 767 -29.24 22.51 -10.98
C ILE A 767 -29.06 23.99 -10.62
N GLY A 768 -27.90 24.32 -10.07
CA GLY A 768 -27.54 25.70 -9.71
C GLY A 768 -28.05 26.12 -8.34
N ARG A 769 -28.30 27.41 -8.16
CA ARG A 769 -28.65 28.06 -6.89
C ARG A 769 -30.07 28.59 -6.92
N GLU A 770 -30.83 28.28 -5.89
CA GLU A 770 -32.15 28.83 -5.63
C GLU A 770 -32.06 30.29 -5.17
N SER A 771 -33.13 31.07 -5.34
CA SER A 771 -33.19 32.44 -4.79
C SER A 771 -33.43 32.41 -3.28
N ARG A 772 -33.06 33.48 -2.56
CA ARG A 772 -33.41 33.65 -1.13
C ARG A 772 -34.91 33.44 -0.90
N ALA A 773 -35.75 33.96 -1.80
CA ALA A 773 -37.20 33.90 -1.67
C ALA A 773 -37.76 32.47 -1.82
N GLN A 774 -37.11 31.58 -2.56
CA GLN A 774 -37.64 30.24 -2.86
C GLN A 774 -37.83 29.40 -1.58
N TYR A 775 -36.89 29.48 -0.64
CA TYR A 775 -36.91 28.72 0.61
C TYR A 775 -36.68 29.56 1.88
N GLY A 776 -36.61 30.89 1.76
CA GLY A 776 -36.36 31.80 2.88
C GLY A 776 -34.95 31.67 3.47
N GLU A 777 -33.98 31.21 2.66
CA GLU A 777 -32.60 30.99 3.08
C GLU A 777 -31.80 32.29 2.96
N LYS A 778 -31.18 32.72 4.06
CA LYS A 778 -30.42 33.98 4.13
C LYS A 778 -29.25 33.97 3.15
N HIS A 779 -28.60 32.83 2.99
CA HIS A 779 -27.38 32.69 2.19
C HIS A 779 -27.63 32.13 0.79
N ALA A 780 -28.88 31.97 0.36
CA ALA A 780 -29.21 31.48 -0.98
C ALA A 780 -29.03 32.55 -2.06
N GLY A 781 -28.95 32.08 -3.30
CA GLY A 781 -28.78 32.88 -4.50
C GLY A 781 -27.37 33.39 -4.74
N VAL A 782 -27.29 34.42 -5.59
CA VAL A 782 -26.07 35.18 -5.85
C VAL A 782 -25.76 36.03 -4.63
N ILE A 783 -24.75 35.64 -3.86
CA ILE A 783 -24.29 36.41 -2.70
C ILE A 783 -22.78 36.61 -2.74
N TYR A 784 -22.33 37.67 -2.08
CA TYR A 784 -20.92 37.91 -1.80
C TYR A 784 -20.70 37.81 -0.31
N THR A 785 -19.54 37.29 0.08
CA THR A 785 -19.18 37.12 1.49
C THR A 785 -17.82 37.73 1.77
N GLN A 786 -17.47 37.98 3.02
CA GLN A 786 -16.11 38.26 3.45
C GLN A 786 -15.75 37.37 4.64
N GLU A 787 -14.46 37.18 4.88
CA GLU A 787 -14.01 36.38 6.03
C GLU A 787 -14.10 37.20 7.32
N ARG A 788 -14.85 36.68 8.30
CA ARG A 788 -14.71 37.06 9.71
C ARG A 788 -13.71 36.11 10.37
N HIS A 789 -12.57 36.64 10.77
CA HIS A 789 -11.56 35.87 11.50
C HIS A 789 -11.94 35.65 12.96
N LYS A 790 -11.39 34.58 13.54
CA LYS A 790 -11.49 34.28 14.97
C LYS A 790 -10.93 35.40 15.84
N GLU A 791 -11.46 35.53 17.05
CA GLU A 791 -10.96 36.48 18.05
C GLU A 791 -9.58 36.06 18.59
N PRO A 792 -8.74 37.00 19.08
CA PRO A 792 -7.50 36.67 19.78
C PRO A 792 -7.76 35.70 20.94
N GLY A 793 -7.00 34.59 20.99
CA GLY A 793 -7.17 33.55 22.02
C GLY A 793 -8.14 32.42 21.66
N GLN A 794 -9.00 32.62 20.65
CA GLN A 794 -9.84 31.55 20.09
C GLN A 794 -9.01 30.67 19.14
N ARG A 795 -9.18 29.34 19.19
CA ARG A 795 -8.50 28.40 18.28
C ARG A 795 -9.19 28.31 16.93
N GLY A 796 -10.53 28.29 16.90
CA GLY A 796 -11.33 28.31 15.66
C GLY A 796 -12.84 28.26 15.89
N PHE A 797 -13.58 28.03 14.81
CA PHE A 797 -15.05 27.95 14.80
C PHE A 797 -15.57 26.50 14.63
N PRO A 798 -16.75 26.15 15.20
CA PRO A 798 -17.55 27.00 16.06
C PRO A 798 -16.91 27.17 17.44
N LYS A 799 -17.16 28.31 18.09
CA LYS A 799 -16.61 28.62 19.40
C LYS A 799 -16.97 27.55 20.44
N ALA A 800 -18.18 26.99 20.37
CA ALA A 800 -18.62 25.90 21.24
C ALA A 800 -17.73 24.64 21.13
N ALA A 801 -17.22 24.31 19.93
CA ALA A 801 -16.29 23.19 19.76
C ALA A 801 -14.90 23.52 20.36
N ASP A 802 -14.48 24.77 20.24
CA ASP A 802 -13.24 25.27 20.84
C ASP A 802 -13.29 25.25 22.38
N GLU A 803 -14.41 25.68 22.96
CA GLU A 803 -14.68 25.67 24.41
C GLU A 803 -14.97 24.25 24.95
N GLY A 804 -15.19 23.28 24.06
CA GLY A 804 -15.45 21.88 24.41
C GLY A 804 -16.88 21.57 24.85
N THR A 805 -17.82 22.50 24.63
CA THR A 805 -19.26 22.34 24.90
C THR A 805 -20.02 21.71 23.73
N LEU A 806 -19.38 21.60 22.56
CA LEU A 806 -19.85 20.82 21.42
C LEU A 806 -18.80 19.77 21.06
N ASN A 807 -19.19 18.49 21.06
CA ASN A 807 -18.29 17.36 20.84
C ASN A 807 -17.99 17.16 19.35
N ILE A 808 -17.43 18.17 18.71
CA ILE A 808 -16.86 18.11 17.36
C ILE A 808 -15.52 18.85 17.36
N ARG A 809 -14.71 18.66 16.34
CA ARG A 809 -13.52 19.48 16.08
C ARG A 809 -13.92 20.88 15.64
N TYR A 810 -13.14 21.89 16.03
CA TYR A 810 -13.23 23.19 15.37
C TYR A 810 -12.60 23.08 13.98
N ASN A 811 -13.24 23.69 12.98
CA ASN A 811 -13.00 23.37 11.58
C ASN A 811 -12.39 24.51 10.77
N SER A 812 -12.32 25.73 11.31
CA SER A 812 -11.77 26.87 10.57
C SER A 812 -11.23 27.97 11.48
N HIS A 813 -10.39 28.83 10.90
CA HIS A 813 -9.95 30.09 11.52
C HIS A 813 -10.79 31.30 11.09
N ALA A 814 -11.75 31.09 10.18
CA ALA A 814 -12.64 32.12 9.66
C ALA A 814 -14.05 31.55 9.39
N THR A 815 -15.06 32.40 9.50
CA THR A 815 -16.41 32.15 9.00
C THR A 815 -16.79 33.24 7.99
N ALA A 816 -17.85 33.04 7.23
CA ALA A 816 -18.29 33.97 6.21
C ALA A 816 -19.38 34.93 6.74
N GLU A 817 -19.24 36.21 6.43
CA GLU A 817 -20.30 37.22 6.61
C GLU A 817 -20.75 37.74 5.25
N ILE A 818 -22.05 37.99 5.08
CA ILE A 818 -22.58 38.52 3.81
C ILE A 818 -22.10 39.96 3.61
N VAL A 819 -21.66 40.24 2.38
CA VAL A 819 -21.41 41.59 1.86
C VAL A 819 -22.49 41.87 0.84
N GLU A 820 -23.28 42.93 1.05
CA GLU A 820 -24.29 43.32 0.07
C GLU A 820 -23.63 43.74 -1.25
N GLY A 821 -24.19 43.26 -2.36
CA GLY A 821 -23.64 43.47 -3.69
C GLY A 821 -24.70 43.40 -4.79
N PRO A 822 -24.30 43.59 -6.06
CA PRO A 822 -25.23 43.55 -7.18
C PRO A 822 -25.89 42.17 -7.31
N GLN A 823 -27.22 42.13 -7.52
CA GLN A 823 -28.01 40.91 -7.68
C GLN A 823 -28.04 39.99 -6.43
N SER A 824 -27.85 40.55 -5.23
CA SER A 824 -27.90 39.85 -3.93
C SER A 824 -29.19 39.02 -3.77
N GLY A 825 -29.06 37.70 -3.68
CA GLY A 825 -30.14 36.77 -3.36
C GLY A 825 -30.99 36.25 -4.52
N GLU A 826 -30.67 36.62 -5.76
CA GLU A 826 -31.33 36.10 -6.97
C GLU A 826 -30.87 34.66 -7.30
N ALA A 827 -31.74 33.87 -7.92
CA ALA A 827 -31.40 32.52 -8.39
C ALA A 827 -30.39 32.58 -9.56
N ASP A 828 -29.60 31.52 -9.73
CA ASP A 828 -28.61 31.43 -10.81
C ASP A 828 -28.30 29.97 -11.17
N GLY A 829 -28.00 29.70 -12.45
CA GLY A 829 -27.77 28.33 -12.94
C GLY A 829 -26.40 27.74 -12.65
N SER A 830 -25.46 28.49 -12.05
CA SER A 830 -24.11 28.00 -11.80
C SER A 830 -23.99 27.14 -10.54
N VAL A 831 -23.05 26.20 -10.57
CA VAL A 831 -22.73 25.30 -9.45
C VAL A 831 -21.30 25.54 -8.97
N MET A 832 -20.96 25.02 -7.79
CA MET A 832 -19.61 25.08 -7.23
C MET A 832 -18.54 24.57 -8.19
N ALA A 833 -17.44 25.32 -8.35
CA ALA A 833 -16.30 24.92 -9.16
C ALA A 833 -15.66 23.59 -8.72
N TYR A 834 -15.36 22.74 -9.70
CA TYR A 834 -14.76 21.42 -9.49
C TYR A 834 -13.23 21.47 -9.46
N ASN A 835 -12.60 20.36 -9.10
CA ASN A 835 -11.17 20.11 -9.26
C ASN A 835 -10.84 18.62 -9.27
N TYR A 836 -9.61 18.27 -9.60
CA TYR A 836 -9.02 17.00 -9.20
C TYR A 836 -8.32 17.14 -7.85
N ARG A 837 -8.09 16.04 -7.12
CA ARG A 837 -7.15 16.03 -5.99
C ARG A 837 -5.92 15.21 -6.34
N LEU A 838 -4.92 15.87 -6.91
CA LEU A 838 -3.64 15.23 -7.19
C LEU A 838 -2.97 14.82 -5.88
N VAL A 839 -2.50 13.57 -5.80
CA VAL A 839 -1.69 13.11 -4.67
C VAL A 839 -0.23 13.40 -4.99
N LEU A 840 0.40 14.23 -4.16
CA LEU A 840 1.75 14.71 -4.35
C LEU A 840 2.68 14.22 -3.24
N THR A 841 3.95 14.04 -3.55
CA THR A 841 4.99 13.70 -2.58
C THR A 841 6.30 14.42 -2.86
N ARG A 842 7.07 14.67 -1.81
CA ARG A 842 8.46 15.15 -1.90
C ARG A 842 9.47 14.01 -1.82
N ASP A 843 9.03 12.80 -1.48
CA ASP A 843 9.90 11.63 -1.37
C ASP A 843 10.49 11.28 -2.76
N PRO A 844 11.80 11.47 -2.98
CA PRO A 844 12.41 11.23 -4.29
C PRO A 844 12.19 9.82 -4.83
N ALA A 845 11.98 8.82 -3.95
CA ALA A 845 11.73 7.44 -4.36
C ALA A 845 10.28 7.13 -4.73
N ASN A 846 9.35 8.04 -4.42
CA ASN A 846 7.94 7.95 -4.77
C ASN A 846 7.47 9.11 -5.67
N ARG A 847 8.40 9.94 -6.17
CA ARG A 847 8.05 11.21 -6.81
C ARG A 847 8.28 11.16 -8.31
N ILE A 848 7.22 11.44 -9.06
CA ILE A 848 7.27 11.67 -10.50
C ILE A 848 7.08 13.17 -10.75
N MET A 849 8.11 13.81 -11.29
CA MET A 849 8.04 15.25 -11.60
C MET A 849 7.08 15.49 -12.78
N ALA A 850 6.17 16.44 -12.61
CA ALA A 850 5.28 16.85 -13.69
C ALA A 850 6.10 17.44 -14.85
N THR A 851 5.93 16.89 -16.05
CA THR A 851 6.51 17.43 -17.27
C THR A 851 5.65 18.58 -17.80
N LYS A 852 6.23 19.47 -18.61
CA LYS A 852 5.47 20.53 -19.26
C LYS A 852 4.38 19.90 -20.15
N PRO A 853 3.07 20.20 -19.94
CA PRO A 853 2.01 19.67 -20.79
C PRO A 853 2.21 20.09 -22.26
N ALA A 854 1.90 19.21 -23.21
CA ALA A 854 2.05 19.50 -24.64
C ALA A 854 1.16 20.68 -25.09
N ASN A 855 -0.04 20.78 -24.52
CA ASN A 855 -1.00 21.86 -24.72
C ASN A 855 -0.83 23.02 -23.72
N TYR A 856 0.37 23.22 -23.16
CA TYR A 856 0.60 24.20 -22.10
C TYR A 856 0.15 25.62 -22.48
N ASP A 857 -0.75 26.18 -21.67
CA ASP A 857 -1.22 27.55 -21.74
C ASP A 857 -1.04 28.23 -20.38
N VAL A 858 -0.26 29.31 -20.35
CA VAL A 858 0.04 30.04 -19.11
C VAL A 858 -1.17 30.81 -18.55
N ALA A 859 -2.10 31.25 -19.40
CA ALA A 859 -3.33 31.91 -18.97
C ALA A 859 -4.24 30.90 -18.26
N ILE A 860 -4.35 29.67 -18.78
CA ILE A 860 -5.07 28.57 -18.12
C ILE A 860 -4.39 28.20 -16.80
N ALA A 861 -3.06 28.07 -16.78
CA ALA A 861 -2.29 27.77 -15.56
C ALA A 861 -2.51 28.82 -14.46
N LYS A 862 -2.60 30.10 -14.83
CA LYS A 862 -2.88 31.22 -13.91
C LYS A 862 -4.34 31.23 -13.44
N ALA A 863 -5.28 30.92 -14.34
CA ALA A 863 -6.71 30.88 -14.05
C ALA A 863 -7.08 29.70 -13.14
N ALA A 864 -6.40 28.55 -13.30
CA ALA A 864 -6.49 27.43 -12.39
C ALA A 864 -5.90 27.87 -11.05
N GLY A 865 -6.72 28.24 -10.07
CA GLY A 865 -6.28 28.92 -8.86
C GLY A 865 -6.82 28.33 -7.57
N GLY A 866 -6.39 28.90 -6.45
CA GLY A 866 -6.92 28.59 -5.11
C GLY A 866 -6.59 27.20 -4.57
N GLY A 867 -7.06 26.97 -3.33
CA GLY A 867 -6.96 25.69 -2.65
C GLY A 867 -5.68 25.50 -1.84
N GLY A 868 -5.59 24.38 -1.15
CA GLY A 868 -4.50 24.05 -0.24
C GLY A 868 -4.15 22.56 -0.27
N PHE A 869 -3.09 22.20 0.45
CA PHE A 869 -2.76 20.81 0.69
C PHE A 869 -3.59 20.29 1.86
N VAL A 870 -4.14 19.09 1.70
CA VAL A 870 -4.48 18.22 2.82
C VAL A 870 -3.18 17.57 3.26
N PRO A 871 -2.60 17.96 4.42
CA PRO A 871 -1.31 17.46 4.86
C PRO A 871 -1.45 16.06 5.47
N ASN A 872 -0.31 15.46 5.78
CA ASN A 872 -0.18 14.25 6.61
C ASN A 872 -0.89 13.01 6.04
N LEU A 873 -1.02 12.87 4.72
CA LEU A 873 -1.39 11.57 4.17
C LEU A 873 -0.25 10.57 4.46
N PRO A 874 -0.57 9.29 4.77
CA PRO A 874 0.42 8.26 5.02
C PRO A 874 1.50 8.22 3.93
N ASN A 875 2.73 7.89 4.34
CA ASN A 875 3.90 7.80 3.46
C ASN A 875 4.34 9.14 2.83
N LYS A 876 4.33 10.21 3.63
CA LYS A 876 4.83 11.56 3.28
C LYS A 876 4.14 12.18 2.07
N LYS A 877 2.85 11.88 1.89
CA LYS A 877 2.03 12.40 0.80
C LYS A 877 1.20 13.60 1.26
N VAL A 878 0.72 14.36 0.28
CA VAL A 878 -0.32 15.36 0.46
C VAL A 878 -1.35 15.21 -0.65
N ALA A 879 -2.62 15.47 -0.37
CA ALA A 879 -3.63 15.63 -1.41
C ALA A 879 -3.79 17.11 -1.74
N TRP A 880 -3.66 17.49 -3.01
CA TRP A 880 -3.79 18.88 -3.43
C TRP A 880 -5.23 19.23 -3.81
N ASN A 881 -5.93 19.89 -2.89
CA ASN A 881 -7.29 20.37 -3.06
C ASN A 881 -7.31 21.79 -3.65
N GLY A 882 -6.82 21.94 -4.90
CA GLY A 882 -6.66 23.24 -5.57
C GLY A 882 -6.71 23.17 -7.09
N GLY A 883 -6.18 24.21 -7.75
CA GLY A 883 -6.12 24.27 -9.22
C GLY A 883 -7.49 24.31 -9.90
N ARG A 884 -8.45 25.01 -9.28
CA ARG A 884 -9.84 25.11 -9.75
C ARG A 884 -9.96 26.04 -10.94
N LEU A 885 -10.72 25.62 -11.95
CA LEU A 885 -11.29 26.51 -12.96
C LEU A 885 -12.72 26.88 -12.60
N ILE A 886 -13.07 28.15 -12.73
CA ILE A 886 -14.44 28.65 -12.52
C ILE A 886 -15.07 28.90 -13.90
N GLY A 887 -16.24 28.32 -14.13
CA GLY A 887 -17.00 28.41 -15.39
C GLY A 887 -17.29 27.05 -16.02
N PRO A 888 -16.27 26.23 -16.37
CA PRO A 888 -16.49 24.99 -17.11
C PRO A 888 -17.42 23.98 -16.44
N GLN A 889 -17.49 23.99 -15.10
CA GLN A 889 -18.38 23.09 -14.35
C GLN A 889 -19.87 23.30 -14.65
N ASN A 890 -20.30 24.49 -15.09
CA ASN A 890 -21.73 24.80 -15.20
C ASN A 890 -22.47 23.96 -16.26
N GLU A 891 -21.76 23.45 -17.26
CA GLU A 891 -22.33 22.56 -18.28
C GLU A 891 -22.36 21.08 -17.84
N TYR A 892 -21.49 20.69 -16.89
CA TYR A 892 -21.29 19.29 -16.49
C TYR A 892 -22.55 18.60 -15.94
N PRO A 893 -23.36 19.21 -15.04
CA PRO A 893 -24.49 18.53 -14.41
C PRO A 893 -25.51 18.01 -15.42
N GLY A 894 -25.87 18.84 -16.41
CA GLY A 894 -26.86 18.53 -17.43
C GLY A 894 -26.32 17.74 -18.63
N ALA A 895 -25.00 17.70 -18.81
CA ALA A 895 -24.34 17.12 -19.97
C ALA A 895 -24.40 15.58 -20.02
N GLY A 896 -24.28 15.04 -21.24
CA GLY A 896 -23.97 13.63 -21.45
C GLY A 896 -22.47 13.34 -21.25
N TRP A 897 -22.13 12.05 -21.11
CA TRP A 897 -20.77 11.59 -20.81
C TRP A 897 -19.66 12.15 -21.72
N PRO A 898 -19.80 12.26 -23.06
CA PRO A 898 -18.75 12.84 -23.90
C PRO A 898 -18.37 14.28 -23.51
N THR A 899 -19.36 15.12 -23.22
CA THR A 899 -19.14 16.50 -22.77
C THR A 899 -18.57 16.54 -21.35
N ARG A 900 -19.05 15.69 -20.45
CA ARG A 900 -18.51 15.56 -19.09
C ARG A 900 -17.03 15.17 -19.10
N GLU A 901 -16.65 14.19 -19.91
CA GLU A 901 -15.25 13.77 -20.09
C GLU A 901 -14.38 14.90 -20.64
N ALA A 902 -14.88 15.70 -21.60
CA ALA A 902 -14.16 16.85 -22.13
C ALA A 902 -13.94 17.95 -21.06
N ILE A 903 -14.96 18.24 -20.26
CA ILE A 903 -14.86 19.17 -19.13
C ILE A 903 -13.89 18.63 -18.08
N SER A 904 -14.02 17.35 -17.74
CA SER A 904 -13.17 16.65 -16.78
C SER A 904 -11.69 16.72 -17.17
N LYS A 905 -11.37 16.37 -18.42
CA LYS A 905 -10.02 16.49 -18.98
C LYS A 905 -9.49 17.93 -18.89
N ARG A 906 -10.32 18.94 -19.17
CA ARG A 906 -9.93 20.36 -19.09
C ARG A 906 -9.51 20.75 -17.66
N TYR A 907 -10.19 20.25 -16.64
CA TYR A 907 -9.79 20.48 -15.24
C TYR A 907 -8.44 19.83 -14.91
N LEU A 908 -8.26 18.57 -15.31
CA LEU A 908 -7.01 17.84 -15.06
C LEU A 908 -5.81 18.50 -15.76
N ASP A 909 -5.96 18.82 -17.05
CA ASP A 909 -4.96 19.54 -17.84
C ASP A 909 -4.58 20.87 -17.17
N ALA A 910 -5.58 21.64 -16.73
CA ALA A 910 -5.34 22.93 -16.09
C ALA A 910 -4.59 22.81 -14.75
N MET A 911 -4.88 21.77 -13.96
CA MET A 911 -4.13 21.48 -12.73
C MET A 911 -2.68 21.09 -13.01
N LEU A 912 -2.42 20.28 -14.03
CA LEU A 912 -1.05 19.91 -14.44
C LEU A 912 -0.28 21.11 -15.00
N MET A 913 -0.93 21.96 -15.79
CA MET A 913 -0.35 23.23 -16.26
C MET A 913 -0.02 24.15 -15.09
N ARG A 914 -0.90 24.27 -14.09
CA ARG A 914 -0.63 25.05 -12.87
C ARG A 914 0.56 24.49 -12.11
N LEU A 915 0.58 23.17 -11.84
CA LEU A 915 1.68 22.51 -11.12
C LEU A 915 3.02 22.77 -11.80
N TRP A 916 3.09 22.60 -13.12
CA TRP A 916 4.30 22.87 -13.87
C TRP A 916 4.68 24.36 -13.81
N TRP A 917 3.73 25.28 -14.03
CA TRP A 917 3.98 26.71 -14.02
C TRP A 917 4.53 27.20 -12.68
N VAL A 918 3.91 26.82 -11.56
CA VAL A 918 4.36 27.24 -10.22
C VAL A 918 5.70 26.63 -9.81
N GLN A 919 6.19 25.60 -10.50
CA GLN A 919 7.49 24.99 -10.22
C GLN A 919 8.62 25.50 -11.13
N ASN A 920 8.29 25.98 -12.33
CA ASN A 920 9.27 26.19 -13.39
C ASN A 920 9.33 27.63 -13.92
N ASP A 921 8.29 28.46 -13.76
CA ASP A 921 8.28 29.83 -14.27
C ASP A 921 8.64 30.84 -13.17
N PRO A 922 9.71 31.64 -13.32
CA PRO A 922 10.09 32.66 -12.34
C PRO A 922 9.03 33.76 -12.15
N LYS A 923 8.07 33.92 -13.08
CA LYS A 923 6.93 34.85 -12.96
C LYS A 923 5.82 34.32 -12.05
N ALA A 924 5.87 33.05 -11.63
CA ALA A 924 4.94 32.53 -10.63
C ALA A 924 5.25 33.13 -9.25
N PRO A 925 4.22 33.39 -8.40
CA PRO A 925 4.39 33.97 -7.08
C PRO A 925 5.41 33.19 -6.24
N GLU A 926 6.33 33.88 -5.57
CA GLU A 926 7.40 33.24 -4.78
C GLU A 926 6.85 32.31 -3.70
N LYS A 927 5.73 32.69 -3.06
CA LYS A 927 5.01 31.86 -2.09
C LYS A 927 4.62 30.51 -2.69
N ASP A 928 4.01 30.51 -3.87
CA ASP A 928 3.59 29.30 -4.58
C ASP A 928 4.82 28.48 -5.01
N ARG A 929 5.86 29.13 -5.55
CA ARG A 929 7.11 28.45 -5.92
C ARG A 929 7.72 27.71 -4.73
N LYS A 930 7.80 28.34 -3.56
CA LYS A 930 8.30 27.72 -2.32
C LYS A 930 7.40 26.60 -1.82
N GLN A 931 6.08 26.78 -1.86
CA GLN A 931 5.12 25.77 -1.43
C GLN A 931 5.19 24.51 -2.29
N PHE A 932 5.24 24.66 -3.61
CA PHE A 932 5.24 23.56 -4.57
C PHE A 932 6.64 23.01 -4.89
N ALA A 933 7.71 23.67 -4.44
CA ALA A 933 9.08 23.20 -4.62
C ALA A 933 9.25 21.75 -4.15
N GLY A 934 9.85 20.94 -5.02
CA GLY A 934 10.16 19.54 -4.74
C GLY A 934 8.97 18.58 -4.69
N TYR A 935 7.73 19.03 -4.90
CA TYR A 935 6.60 18.11 -5.05
C TYR A 935 6.54 17.52 -6.46
N GLY A 936 6.11 16.27 -6.58
CA GLY A 936 5.69 15.63 -7.82
C GLY A 936 4.54 14.67 -7.55
N LEU A 937 3.99 14.06 -8.59
CA LEU A 937 2.95 13.02 -8.48
C LEU A 937 3.48 11.83 -7.68
N ALA A 938 2.64 11.25 -6.82
CA ALA A 938 2.97 10.03 -6.08
C ALA A 938 2.96 8.82 -7.02
N ALA A 939 4.10 8.15 -7.17
CA ALA A 939 4.30 7.05 -8.11
C ALA A 939 3.48 5.81 -7.74
N ASP A 940 3.14 5.62 -6.47
CA ASP A 940 2.32 4.51 -6.00
C ASP A 940 0.81 4.73 -6.00
N GLU A 941 0.35 5.92 -6.36
CA GLU A 941 -1.08 6.18 -6.55
C GLU A 941 -1.39 6.18 -8.05
N PHE A 942 -2.56 5.63 -8.41
CA PHE A 942 -3.10 5.57 -9.77
C PHE A 942 -2.12 5.05 -10.85
N PRO A 943 -1.42 3.92 -10.61
CA PRO A 943 -0.34 3.45 -11.48
C PRO A 943 -0.80 3.07 -12.91
N ASP A 944 -2.07 2.75 -13.09
CA ASP A 944 -2.74 2.49 -14.37
C ASP A 944 -3.38 3.72 -15.03
N ASN A 945 -3.37 4.86 -14.34
CA ASN A 945 -3.92 6.12 -14.86
C ASN A 945 -2.87 7.24 -14.83
N HIS A 946 -1.64 6.93 -15.25
CA HIS A 946 -0.55 7.90 -15.35
C HIS A 946 -0.24 8.66 -14.03
N HIS A 947 -0.53 8.05 -12.88
CA HIS A 947 -0.42 8.65 -11.55
C HIS A 947 -1.35 9.85 -11.33
N LEU A 948 -2.49 9.85 -12.03
CA LEU A 948 -3.55 10.84 -11.96
C LEU A 948 -4.84 10.21 -11.42
N PRO A 949 -5.64 10.92 -10.61
CA PRO A 949 -6.87 10.36 -10.07
C PRO A 949 -7.88 9.96 -11.16
N TYR A 950 -8.71 8.96 -10.88
CA TYR A 950 -9.64 8.38 -11.85
C TYR A 950 -10.84 9.30 -12.18
N GLU A 951 -11.34 10.03 -11.19
CA GLU A 951 -12.55 10.84 -11.32
C GLU A 951 -12.34 12.29 -10.86
N ILE A 952 -13.06 13.22 -11.49
CA ILE A 952 -13.11 14.62 -11.09
C ILE A 952 -13.94 14.77 -9.80
N TYR A 953 -13.55 15.70 -8.93
CA TYR A 953 -14.35 16.02 -7.76
C TYR A 953 -15.58 16.87 -8.14
N VAL A 954 -16.69 16.18 -8.38
CA VAL A 954 -18.00 16.80 -8.54
C VAL A 954 -18.51 17.24 -7.16
N ARG A 955 -18.52 18.55 -6.92
CA ARG A 955 -19.02 19.09 -5.64
C ARG A 955 -20.53 19.18 -5.58
N GLU A 956 -21.15 19.40 -6.72
CA GLU A 956 -22.58 19.62 -6.87
C GLU A 956 -22.93 19.43 -8.35
N ALA A 957 -23.92 18.60 -8.62
CA ALA A 957 -24.46 18.40 -9.95
C ALA A 957 -25.98 18.57 -9.90
N ARG A 958 -26.75 17.57 -10.37
CA ARG A 958 -28.18 17.55 -10.13
C ARG A 958 -28.44 17.27 -8.66
N ARG A 959 -29.36 18.00 -8.05
CA ARG A 959 -29.96 17.64 -6.76
C ARG A 959 -31.39 17.18 -7.01
N LEU A 960 -31.80 16.14 -6.29
CA LEU A 960 -33.19 15.71 -6.28
C LEU A 960 -34.09 16.88 -5.82
N VAL A 961 -35.28 17.03 -6.39
CA VAL A 961 -36.37 17.80 -5.78
C VAL A 961 -37.35 16.79 -5.19
N GLY A 962 -37.05 16.34 -3.99
CA GLY A 962 -37.69 15.20 -3.34
C GLY A 962 -38.88 15.62 -2.48
N ARG A 963 -39.30 14.71 -1.59
CA ARG A 963 -40.42 14.95 -0.66
C ARG A 963 -40.08 15.99 0.42
N TYR A 964 -38.80 16.22 0.66
CA TYR A 964 -38.30 17.33 1.46
C TYR A 964 -37.01 17.85 0.86
N VAL A 965 -36.84 19.16 0.87
CA VAL A 965 -35.59 19.81 0.50
C VAL A 965 -34.88 20.16 1.80
N PHE A 966 -33.70 19.57 2.03
CA PHE A 966 -32.83 19.94 3.14
C PHE A 966 -32.22 21.33 2.89
N LYS A 967 -32.38 22.25 3.84
CA LYS A 967 -32.13 23.70 3.68
C LYS A 967 -31.14 24.22 4.71
N GLU A 968 -30.74 25.48 4.56
CA GLU A 968 -29.94 26.23 5.52
C GLU A 968 -30.48 26.14 6.94
N GLN A 969 -31.80 26.31 7.13
CA GLN A 969 -32.42 26.31 8.46
C GLN A 969 -32.32 24.97 9.17
N ASP A 970 -32.12 23.86 8.44
CA ASP A 970 -31.90 22.54 9.04
C ASP A 970 -30.50 22.45 9.69
N ASN A 971 -29.56 23.36 9.36
CA ASN A 971 -28.18 23.37 9.84
C ASN A 971 -27.92 24.37 10.97
N VAL A 972 -28.87 25.25 11.28
CA VAL A 972 -28.72 26.27 12.33
C VAL A 972 -29.55 25.89 13.56
N ILE A 973 -29.16 26.39 14.73
CA ILE A 973 -29.93 26.14 15.97
C ILE A 973 -31.36 26.64 15.78
N ALA A 974 -32.33 25.80 16.10
CA ALA A 974 -33.74 26.14 15.96
C ALA A 974 -34.21 27.03 17.12
N ASP A 975 -35.06 28.01 16.81
CA ASP A 975 -35.60 28.92 17.80
C ASP A 975 -36.31 28.19 18.94
N GLY A 976 -35.92 28.52 20.17
CA GLY A 976 -36.52 27.98 21.40
C GLY A 976 -35.93 26.66 21.90
N ILE A 977 -34.88 26.13 21.25
CA ILE A 977 -34.12 24.97 21.73
C ILE A 977 -32.61 25.17 21.51
N ALA A 978 -31.77 24.29 22.04
CA ALA A 978 -30.31 24.38 21.99
C ALA A 978 -29.66 23.40 20.99
N ARG A 979 -30.39 23.06 19.92
CA ARG A 979 -29.93 22.18 18.82
C ARG A 979 -30.63 22.55 17.49
N THR A 980 -30.17 21.96 16.38
CA THR A 980 -30.83 22.13 15.06
C THR A 980 -32.24 21.53 15.06
N PRO A 981 -33.10 21.87 14.05
CA PRO A 981 -34.42 21.29 13.93
C PRO A 981 -34.45 19.76 14.06
N ILE A 982 -35.50 19.26 14.70
CA ILE A 982 -35.71 17.83 14.94
C ILE A 982 -36.54 17.25 13.81
N HIS A 983 -36.00 16.22 13.17
CA HIS A 983 -36.67 15.47 12.13
C HIS A 983 -37.15 14.12 12.65
N ALA A 984 -38.48 13.94 12.67
CA ALA A 984 -39.17 12.74 13.11
C ALA A 984 -38.75 11.46 12.37
N ASP A 985 -38.21 11.62 11.16
CA ASP A 985 -37.77 10.59 10.23
C ASP A 985 -36.28 10.70 9.89
N SER A 986 -35.45 11.20 10.82
CA SER A 986 -33.99 11.26 10.64
C SER A 986 -33.37 9.88 10.36
N ILE A 987 -32.53 9.81 9.34
CA ILE A 987 -31.83 8.58 8.91
C ILE A 987 -30.31 8.73 8.89
N ALA A 988 -29.80 9.94 9.08
CA ALA A 988 -28.38 10.25 9.13
C ALA A 988 -28.15 11.58 9.85
N MET A 989 -26.89 11.95 10.03
CA MET A 989 -26.52 13.29 10.48
C MET A 989 -25.43 13.90 9.58
N THR A 990 -25.43 15.22 9.52
CA THR A 990 -24.27 15.99 9.06
C THR A 990 -23.74 16.84 10.20
N ASP A 991 -22.46 17.15 10.20
CA ASP A 991 -21.78 17.99 11.16
C ASP A 991 -20.72 18.89 10.52
N TRP A 992 -20.61 18.83 9.19
CA TRP A 992 -19.76 19.75 8.46
C TRP A 992 -20.44 21.10 8.34
N PRO A 993 -19.69 22.21 8.48
CA PRO A 993 -20.26 23.52 8.24
C PRO A 993 -20.78 23.66 6.82
N VAL A 994 -21.80 24.50 6.61
CA VAL A 994 -22.23 24.84 5.24
C VAL A 994 -21.04 25.48 4.51
N ASP A 995 -20.53 24.75 3.50
CA ASP A 995 -19.34 25.08 2.73
C ASP A 995 -19.65 25.08 1.23
N SER A 996 -19.52 26.24 0.61
CA SER A 996 -19.59 26.46 -0.83
C SER A 996 -18.34 27.16 -1.34
N VAL A 997 -17.91 26.76 -2.54
CA VAL A 997 -16.77 27.35 -3.24
C VAL A 997 -17.26 28.20 -4.42
N ALA A 998 -16.33 28.91 -5.07
CA ALA A 998 -16.66 29.83 -6.14
C ALA A 998 -17.53 29.19 -7.24
N CYS A 999 -18.62 29.86 -7.60
CA CYS A 999 -19.55 29.45 -8.64
C CYS A 999 -19.31 30.25 -9.95
N LEU A 1000 -19.09 31.56 -9.83
CA LEU A 1000 -18.80 32.47 -10.94
C LEU A 1000 -17.53 33.29 -10.72
N PRO A 1001 -16.79 33.69 -11.77
CA PRO A 1001 -15.53 34.43 -11.65
C PRO A 1001 -15.75 35.94 -11.43
N ARG A 1002 -16.70 36.32 -10.57
CA ARG A 1002 -17.00 37.72 -10.21
C ARG A 1002 -16.85 37.94 -8.71
N LYS A 1003 -16.64 39.19 -8.30
CA LYS A 1003 -16.28 39.56 -6.92
C LYS A 1003 -16.84 40.94 -6.58
N ALA A 1004 -17.43 41.10 -5.40
CA ALA A 1004 -17.78 42.43 -4.87
C ALA A 1004 -16.54 43.11 -4.26
N PRO A 1005 -16.46 44.45 -4.21
CA PRO A 1005 -15.38 45.15 -3.50
C PRO A 1005 -15.24 44.64 -2.06
N GLY A 1006 -14.04 44.20 -1.68
CA GLY A 1006 -13.75 43.66 -0.33
C GLY A 1006 -14.26 42.25 -0.04
N GLY A 1007 -15.22 41.72 -0.82
CA GLY A 1007 -15.76 40.37 -0.63
C GLY A 1007 -14.89 39.26 -1.24
N ASN A 1008 -15.32 38.01 -1.14
CA ASN A 1008 -14.79 36.82 -1.77
C ASN A 1008 -15.34 36.68 -3.21
N THR A 1009 -14.81 35.71 -3.95
CA THR A 1009 -15.38 35.36 -5.26
C THR A 1009 -16.80 34.80 -5.07
N ASP A 1010 -17.72 35.14 -5.97
CA ASP A 1010 -19.13 34.72 -5.97
C ASP A 1010 -19.28 33.23 -5.68
N GLY A 1011 -20.17 32.89 -4.74
CA GLY A 1011 -20.46 31.52 -4.32
C GLY A 1011 -19.58 31.00 -3.18
N ILE A 1012 -18.45 31.65 -2.85
CA ILE A 1012 -17.67 31.26 -1.65
C ILE A 1012 -18.46 31.58 -0.39
N LEU A 1013 -18.72 30.55 0.42
CA LEU A 1013 -19.48 30.62 1.66
C LEU A 1013 -18.95 29.55 2.63
N PHE A 1014 -18.60 29.91 3.86
CA PHE A 1014 -18.21 28.95 4.89
C PHE A 1014 -18.79 29.37 6.24
N LEU A 1015 -19.84 28.70 6.70
CA LEU A 1015 -20.60 29.09 7.89
C LEU A 1015 -20.16 28.32 9.15
N GLY A 1016 -18.88 28.48 9.51
CA GLY A 1016 -18.24 27.73 10.59
C GLY A 1016 -18.77 28.02 11.99
N GLU A 1017 -19.32 29.22 12.24
CA GLU A 1017 -19.85 29.59 13.56
C GLU A 1017 -21.37 29.39 13.65
N GLU A 1018 -22.09 29.48 12.54
CA GLU A 1018 -23.55 29.48 12.52
C GLU A 1018 -24.12 28.06 12.50
N THR A 1019 -23.39 27.12 11.90
CA THR A 1019 -23.88 25.76 11.65
C THR A 1019 -23.55 24.77 12.77
N ARG A 1020 -24.42 23.78 12.97
CA ARG A 1020 -24.31 22.76 14.01
C ARG A 1020 -24.67 21.38 13.44
N PRO A 1021 -24.32 20.28 14.15
CA PRO A 1021 -24.69 18.93 13.71
C PRO A 1021 -26.20 18.77 13.49
N ALA A 1022 -26.63 18.42 12.28
CA ALA A 1022 -28.01 18.40 11.85
C ALA A 1022 -28.50 17.00 11.49
N GLN A 1023 -29.79 16.75 11.73
CA GLN A 1023 -30.48 15.52 11.32
C GLN A 1023 -30.86 15.57 9.84
N VAL A 1024 -30.64 14.48 9.10
CA VAL A 1024 -31.02 14.38 7.68
C VAL A 1024 -32.24 13.46 7.56
N PRO A 1025 -33.41 13.99 7.13
CA PRO A 1025 -34.66 13.22 7.14
C PRO A 1025 -34.79 12.26 5.95
N TYR A 1026 -35.47 11.13 6.15
CA TYR A 1026 -35.68 10.07 5.15
C TYR A 1026 -36.34 10.61 3.88
N ARG A 1027 -37.32 11.49 4.03
CA ARG A 1027 -38.00 12.19 2.93
C ARG A 1027 -37.05 12.97 2.00
N SER A 1028 -35.81 13.28 2.39
CA SER A 1028 -34.83 13.91 1.50
C SER A 1028 -34.25 12.95 0.45
N ILE A 1029 -34.26 11.64 0.68
CA ILE A 1029 -33.80 10.65 -0.31
C ILE A 1029 -34.96 10.00 -1.09
N LEU A 1030 -36.19 10.43 -0.82
CA LEU A 1030 -37.41 9.92 -1.47
C LEU A 1030 -37.83 10.81 -2.64
N VAL A 1031 -38.12 10.16 -3.75
CA VAL A 1031 -38.57 10.80 -4.98
C VAL A 1031 -40.09 11.05 -4.94
N ASN A 1032 -40.54 12.14 -5.57
CA ASN A 1032 -41.97 12.47 -5.66
C ASN A 1032 -42.69 11.61 -6.72
N GLU A 1033 -42.03 11.42 -7.87
CA GLU A 1033 -42.59 10.82 -9.07
C GLU A 1033 -42.41 9.31 -9.16
N VAL A 1034 -41.42 8.75 -8.44
CA VAL A 1034 -41.02 7.34 -8.51
C VAL A 1034 -41.00 6.77 -7.10
N GLU A 1035 -41.79 5.72 -6.88
CA GLU A 1035 -41.94 5.15 -5.54
C GLU A 1035 -40.81 4.20 -5.15
N ASN A 1036 -40.20 3.51 -6.12
CA ASN A 1036 -39.16 2.51 -5.89
C ASN A 1036 -37.73 2.99 -6.19
N LEU A 1037 -37.49 4.30 -6.11
CA LEU A 1037 -36.17 4.91 -6.29
C LEU A 1037 -35.72 5.65 -5.02
N LEU A 1038 -34.53 5.31 -4.54
CA LEU A 1038 -33.81 5.99 -3.46
C LEU A 1038 -32.65 6.82 -4.02
N VAL A 1039 -32.41 8.02 -3.49
CA VAL A 1039 -31.31 8.90 -3.95
C VAL A 1039 -30.44 9.36 -2.78
N PRO A 1040 -29.55 8.49 -2.25
CA PRO A 1040 -28.73 8.81 -1.07
C PRO A 1040 -27.57 9.79 -1.33
N VAL A 1041 -27.13 9.98 -2.59
CA VAL A 1041 -25.95 10.82 -2.91
C VAL A 1041 -26.38 12.17 -3.49
N ALA A 1042 -27.06 12.18 -4.64
CA ALA A 1042 -27.66 13.37 -5.25
C ALA A 1042 -28.96 13.83 -4.54
N ILE A 1043 -28.95 13.74 -3.21
CA ILE A 1043 -30.06 13.93 -2.26
C ILE A 1043 -30.76 15.27 -2.44
N SER A 1044 -32.02 15.34 -2.01
CA SER A 1044 -32.83 16.55 -2.06
C SER A 1044 -32.40 17.59 -1.04
N ALA A 1045 -31.77 18.66 -1.54
CA ALA A 1045 -31.32 19.80 -0.76
C ALA A 1045 -31.28 21.09 -1.59
N SER A 1046 -31.38 22.24 -0.94
CA SER A 1046 -31.05 23.53 -1.54
C SER A 1046 -29.54 23.63 -1.76
N HIS A 1047 -29.07 24.59 -2.56
CA HIS A 1047 -27.63 24.84 -2.73
C HIS A 1047 -26.93 25.12 -1.39
N VAL A 1048 -27.58 25.85 -0.49
CA VAL A 1048 -27.01 26.19 0.82
C VAL A 1048 -26.99 24.98 1.74
N GLY A 1049 -28.13 24.27 1.87
CA GLY A 1049 -28.22 23.05 2.68
C GLY A 1049 -27.31 21.93 2.16
N TRP A 1050 -27.08 21.86 0.84
CA TRP A 1050 -26.15 20.93 0.20
C TRP A 1050 -24.71 21.06 0.72
N GLY A 1051 -24.30 22.29 1.10
CA GLY A 1051 -22.95 22.59 1.55
C GLY A 1051 -22.47 21.80 2.77
N SER A 1052 -23.37 21.33 3.63
CA SER A 1052 -23.03 20.51 4.80
C SER A 1052 -23.16 19.00 4.55
N ILE A 1053 -24.07 18.56 3.69
CA ILE A 1053 -24.39 17.12 3.52
C ILE A 1053 -23.58 16.42 2.43
N ARG A 1054 -22.88 17.15 1.56
CA ARG A 1054 -22.19 16.65 0.36
C ARG A 1054 -20.86 15.92 0.60
N LEU A 1055 -20.72 15.25 1.74
CA LEU A 1055 -19.47 14.65 2.18
C LEU A 1055 -19.57 13.14 2.34
N GLU A 1056 -18.46 12.47 2.05
CA GLU A 1056 -18.40 11.01 1.99
C GLU A 1056 -18.86 10.30 3.27
N PRO A 1057 -18.50 10.75 4.49
CA PRO A 1057 -19.03 10.14 5.71
C PRO A 1057 -20.57 10.21 5.80
N VAL A 1058 -21.16 11.33 5.38
CA VAL A 1058 -22.61 11.55 5.40
C VAL A 1058 -23.28 10.69 4.33
N TRP A 1059 -22.72 10.65 3.11
CA TRP A 1059 -23.23 9.80 2.03
C TRP A 1059 -23.10 8.30 2.31
N MET A 1060 -22.03 7.86 2.96
CA MET A 1060 -21.92 6.46 3.42
C MET A 1060 -23.03 6.12 4.41
N GLN A 1061 -23.32 7.02 5.36
CA GLN A 1061 -24.40 6.83 6.31
C GLN A 1061 -25.78 6.81 5.62
N LEU A 1062 -26.06 7.78 4.74
CA LEU A 1062 -27.29 7.83 3.95
C LEU A 1062 -27.45 6.60 3.05
N GLY A 1063 -26.36 6.15 2.44
CA GLY A 1063 -26.30 4.92 1.65
C GLY A 1063 -26.67 3.70 2.46
N GLU A 1064 -26.02 3.51 3.61
CA GLU A 1064 -26.34 2.42 4.54
C GLU A 1064 -27.81 2.45 4.97
N SER A 1065 -28.35 3.62 5.31
CA SER A 1065 -29.77 3.81 5.63
C SER A 1065 -30.70 3.49 4.46
N ALA A 1066 -30.33 3.85 3.23
CA ALA A 1066 -31.04 3.48 2.02
C ALA A 1066 -31.04 1.96 1.78
N GLY A 1067 -29.92 1.28 2.10
CA GLY A 1067 -29.83 -0.19 2.04
C GLY A 1067 -30.80 -0.88 3.00
N PHE A 1068 -30.91 -0.39 4.25
CA PHE A 1068 -31.93 -0.85 5.19
C PHE A 1068 -33.36 -0.58 4.70
N ALA A 1069 -33.61 0.63 4.18
CA ALA A 1069 -34.92 1.00 3.65
C ALA A 1069 -35.34 0.09 2.48
N ALA A 1070 -34.42 -0.22 1.56
CA ALA A 1070 -34.67 -1.16 0.47
C ALA A 1070 -35.00 -2.57 1.00
N ALA A 1071 -34.23 -3.08 1.95
CA ALA A 1071 -34.47 -4.40 2.55
C ALA A 1071 -35.82 -4.50 3.26
N LEU A 1072 -36.16 -3.48 4.06
CA LEU A 1072 -37.45 -3.40 4.74
C LEU A 1072 -38.61 -3.29 3.74
N ALA A 1073 -38.47 -2.48 2.70
CA ALA A 1073 -39.48 -2.32 1.66
C ALA A 1073 -39.74 -3.64 0.91
N VAL A 1074 -38.68 -4.33 0.47
CA VAL A 1074 -38.78 -5.64 -0.21
C VAL A 1074 -39.43 -6.69 0.72
N LYS A 1075 -39.01 -6.75 1.98
CA LYS A 1075 -39.56 -7.68 2.98
C LYS A 1075 -41.04 -7.42 3.26
N ALA A 1076 -41.43 -6.15 3.38
CA ALA A 1076 -42.81 -5.73 3.60
C ALA A 1076 -43.64 -5.71 2.30
N LYS A 1077 -43.06 -6.09 1.15
CA LYS A 1077 -43.71 -6.06 -0.17
C LYS A 1077 -44.32 -4.68 -0.49
N THR A 1078 -43.60 -3.62 -0.13
CA THR A 1078 -43.97 -2.22 -0.38
C THR A 1078 -42.84 -1.52 -1.12
N THR A 1079 -43.03 -0.25 -1.43
CA THR A 1079 -41.99 0.61 -2.00
C THR A 1079 -41.31 1.42 -0.90
N PRO A 1080 -40.04 1.81 -1.04
CA PRO A 1080 -39.37 2.72 -0.11
C PRO A 1080 -40.17 4.00 0.16
N ALA A 1081 -40.85 4.54 -0.85
CA ALA A 1081 -41.78 5.67 -0.75
C ALA A 1081 -42.98 5.44 0.17
N LYS A 1082 -43.44 4.20 0.32
CA LYS A 1082 -44.60 3.81 1.15
C LYS A 1082 -44.17 3.08 2.43
N LEU A 1083 -42.86 2.96 2.67
CA LEU A 1083 -42.33 2.38 3.88
C LEU A 1083 -42.68 3.28 5.07
N ASP A 1084 -43.16 2.69 6.16
CA ASP A 1084 -43.31 3.37 7.44
C ASP A 1084 -41.92 3.88 7.91
N PRO A 1085 -41.70 5.20 8.01
CA PRO A 1085 -40.42 5.73 8.46
C PRO A 1085 -40.07 5.27 9.86
N ASP A 1086 -41.06 5.04 10.75
CA ASP A 1086 -40.78 4.67 12.14
C ASP A 1086 -40.14 3.28 12.25
N ALA A 1087 -40.57 2.33 11.40
CA ALA A 1087 -39.92 1.03 11.28
C ALA A 1087 -38.44 1.14 10.86
N LEU A 1088 -38.13 2.07 9.94
CA LEU A 1088 -36.75 2.33 9.53
C LEU A 1088 -35.93 2.93 10.68
N ILE A 1089 -36.43 3.96 11.36
CA ILE A 1089 -35.74 4.61 12.49
C ILE A 1089 -35.38 3.60 13.58
N ARG A 1090 -36.32 2.71 13.95
CA ARG A 1090 -36.07 1.65 14.94
C ARG A 1090 -34.97 0.70 14.49
N LYS A 1091 -35.00 0.30 13.21
CA LYS A 1091 -33.95 -0.54 12.62
C LYS A 1091 -32.60 0.18 12.64
N LEU A 1092 -32.55 1.47 12.32
CA LEU A 1092 -31.32 2.26 12.32
C LEU A 1092 -30.75 2.43 13.72
N ALA A 1093 -31.58 2.80 14.70
CA ALA A 1093 -31.17 2.95 16.09
C ALA A 1093 -30.62 1.64 16.67
N SER A 1094 -31.33 0.52 16.46
CA SER A 1094 -30.87 -0.82 16.90
C SER A 1094 -29.70 -1.38 16.07
N SER A 1095 -29.38 -0.77 14.93
CA SER A 1095 -28.22 -1.13 14.10
C SER A 1095 -27.05 -0.16 14.27
N HIS A 1096 -27.04 0.62 15.36
CA HIS A 1096 -25.94 1.53 15.71
C HIS A 1096 -25.67 2.61 14.65
N VAL A 1097 -26.72 3.06 13.93
CA VAL A 1097 -26.65 4.21 13.02
C VAL A 1097 -27.03 5.47 13.78
N MET A 1098 -26.16 6.48 13.76
CA MET A 1098 -26.37 7.76 14.45
C MET A 1098 -27.41 8.63 13.73
N ILE A 1099 -28.66 8.54 14.14
CA ILE A 1099 -29.77 9.32 13.60
C ILE A 1099 -30.07 10.59 14.42
N SER A 1100 -29.43 10.74 15.58
CA SER A 1100 -29.40 11.96 16.38
C SER A 1100 -28.01 12.16 16.97
N PHE A 1101 -27.41 13.33 16.74
CA PHE A 1101 -26.15 13.68 17.38
C PHE A 1101 -26.37 14.06 18.86
N PHE A 1102 -25.46 13.60 19.72
CA PHE A 1102 -25.34 14.04 21.11
C PHE A 1102 -23.86 14.11 21.49
N ASN A 1103 -23.52 15.00 22.42
CA ASN A 1103 -22.17 15.19 22.93
C ASN A 1103 -21.67 14.00 23.74
N ASP A 1104 -22.59 13.34 24.44
CA ASP A 1104 -22.35 12.39 25.53
C ASP A 1104 -22.88 10.97 25.23
N VAL A 1105 -23.16 10.67 23.97
CA VAL A 1105 -23.66 9.36 23.51
C VAL A 1105 -22.66 8.75 22.53
N ASP A 1106 -22.20 7.54 22.85
CA ASP A 1106 -21.47 6.68 21.91
C ASP A 1106 -22.42 5.67 21.29
N VAL A 1107 -22.70 5.82 19.99
CA VAL A 1107 -23.64 4.95 19.26
C VAL A 1107 -23.13 3.53 19.05
N THR A 1108 -21.85 3.27 19.30
CA THR A 1108 -21.21 1.96 19.04
C THR A 1108 -21.43 0.93 20.14
N THR A 1109 -21.98 1.35 21.28
CA THR A 1109 -22.19 0.47 22.43
C THR A 1109 -23.49 -0.32 22.31
N ASP A 1110 -23.54 -1.51 22.91
CA ASP A 1110 -24.75 -2.35 23.02
C ASP A 1110 -25.68 -1.94 24.17
N ASP A 1111 -25.47 -0.76 24.78
CA ASP A 1111 -26.31 -0.28 25.86
C ASP A 1111 -27.72 0.10 25.34
N PRO A 1112 -28.80 -0.55 25.82
CA PRO A 1112 -30.16 -0.29 25.33
C PRO A 1112 -30.64 1.16 25.58
N ARG A 1113 -30.02 1.88 26.53
CA ARG A 1113 -30.29 3.30 26.78
C ARG A 1113 -29.87 4.16 25.58
N ILE A 1114 -28.83 3.75 24.86
CA ILE A 1114 -28.31 4.45 23.67
C ILE A 1114 -29.27 4.29 22.49
N VAL A 1115 -29.78 3.09 22.26
CA VAL A 1115 -30.80 2.82 21.22
C VAL A 1115 -32.04 3.67 21.49
N ALA A 1116 -32.51 3.72 22.75
CA ALA A 1116 -33.62 4.56 23.14
C ALA A 1116 -33.32 6.06 22.92
N ALA A 1117 -32.14 6.54 23.31
CA ALA A 1117 -31.74 7.93 23.12
C ALA A 1117 -31.69 8.32 21.63
N GLN A 1118 -31.16 7.47 20.76
CA GLN A 1118 -31.14 7.69 19.31
C GLN A 1118 -32.56 7.80 18.73
N TYR A 1119 -33.45 6.87 19.09
CA TYR A 1119 -34.84 6.91 18.63
C TYR A 1119 -35.58 8.14 19.16
N PHE A 1120 -35.59 8.37 20.48
CA PHE A 1120 -36.32 9.50 21.08
C PHE A 1120 -35.71 10.87 20.73
N GLY A 1121 -34.43 10.90 20.35
CA GLY A 1121 -33.77 12.06 19.74
C GLY A 1121 -34.41 12.52 18.43
N THR A 1122 -35.09 11.64 17.70
CA THR A 1122 -35.90 12.02 16.53
C THR A 1122 -37.29 12.50 16.90
N LYS A 1123 -37.75 12.24 18.13
CA LYS A 1123 -39.13 12.49 18.57
C LYS A 1123 -39.28 13.72 19.47
N GLY A 1124 -38.23 14.50 19.69
CA GLY A 1124 -38.34 15.76 20.44
C GLY A 1124 -38.12 15.64 21.95
N PHE A 1125 -37.69 14.48 22.45
CA PHE A 1125 -37.46 14.27 23.89
C PHE A 1125 -36.22 15.00 24.41
N PHE A 1126 -35.40 15.57 23.54
CA PHE A 1126 -34.18 16.29 23.92
C PHE A 1126 -34.17 17.67 23.27
N ALA A 1127 -33.96 18.70 24.10
CA ALA A 1127 -33.89 20.09 23.65
C ALA A 1127 -32.46 20.55 23.30
N SER A 1128 -31.43 19.78 23.67
CA SER A 1128 -30.02 20.11 23.41
C SER A 1128 -29.25 18.89 22.85
N TYR A 1129 -27.95 19.05 22.62
CA TYR A 1129 -27.04 17.95 22.29
C TYR A 1129 -26.58 17.14 23.51
N ASP A 1130 -27.04 17.43 24.72
CA ASP A 1130 -26.68 16.65 25.91
C ASP A 1130 -27.83 15.74 26.32
N ALA A 1131 -27.68 14.43 26.12
CA ALA A 1131 -28.70 13.46 26.48
C ALA A 1131 -28.81 13.28 28.01
N LYS A 1132 -27.66 13.39 28.70
CA LYS A 1132 -27.46 13.25 30.14
C LYS A 1132 -27.99 11.92 30.67
N LEU A 1133 -27.69 10.82 29.98
CA LEU A 1133 -28.35 9.53 30.25
C LEU A 1133 -28.17 9.00 31.67
N ASP A 1134 -27.08 9.36 32.35
CA ASP A 1134 -26.80 8.95 33.74
C ASP A 1134 -27.32 9.94 34.79
N ALA A 1135 -27.86 11.10 34.40
CA ALA A 1135 -28.39 12.07 35.34
C ALA A 1135 -29.78 11.66 35.87
N PRO A 1136 -30.13 12.02 37.11
CA PRO A 1136 -31.49 11.91 37.62
C PRO A 1136 -32.47 12.70 36.75
N LEU A 1137 -33.66 12.16 36.54
CA LEU A 1137 -34.77 12.85 35.87
C LEU A 1137 -35.41 13.84 36.86
N THR A 1138 -35.79 15.04 36.42
CA THR A 1138 -36.61 15.96 37.23
C THR A 1138 -38.10 15.70 37.02
N GLU A 1139 -38.95 16.01 37.99
CA GLU A 1139 -40.41 15.83 37.83
C GLU A 1139 -40.96 16.63 36.64
N ALA A 1140 -40.43 17.83 36.38
CA ALA A 1140 -40.83 18.64 35.22
C ALA A 1140 -40.50 17.95 33.87
N VAL A 1141 -39.28 17.44 33.70
CA VAL A 1141 -38.88 16.76 32.45
C VAL A 1141 -39.62 15.44 32.31
N LYS A 1142 -39.82 14.70 33.41
CA LYS A 1142 -40.63 13.48 33.42
C LYS A 1142 -42.05 13.73 32.90
N ALA A 1143 -42.73 14.76 33.41
CA ALA A 1143 -44.08 15.11 32.97
C ALA A 1143 -44.13 15.46 31.48
N ALA A 1144 -43.15 16.23 30.99
CA ALA A 1144 -43.05 16.55 29.57
C ALA A 1144 -42.86 15.29 28.71
N TRP A 1145 -41.95 14.38 29.12
CA TRP A 1145 -41.69 13.12 28.41
C TRP A 1145 -42.86 12.15 28.44
N GLU A 1146 -43.57 12.01 29.56
CA GLU A 1146 -44.77 11.16 29.65
C GLU A 1146 -45.89 11.66 28.75
N LYS A 1147 -46.12 12.98 28.73
CA LYS A 1147 -47.07 13.61 27.80
C LYS A 1147 -46.67 13.37 26.35
N GLY A 1148 -45.43 13.67 25.98
CA GLY A 1148 -44.91 13.45 24.63
C GLY A 1148 -44.97 11.98 24.20
N PHE A 1149 -44.75 11.06 25.13
CA PHE A 1149 -44.89 9.63 24.86
C PHE A 1149 -46.34 9.23 24.60
N ALA A 1150 -47.30 9.74 25.36
CA ALA A 1150 -48.72 9.50 25.10
C ALA A 1150 -49.13 10.04 23.72
N GLU A 1151 -48.68 11.24 23.35
CA GLU A 1151 -48.90 11.83 22.02
C GLU A 1151 -48.24 10.99 20.91
N LEU A 1152 -47.04 10.44 21.15
CA LEU A 1152 -46.37 9.53 20.23
C LEU A 1152 -47.19 8.27 19.98
N GLN A 1153 -47.71 7.65 21.04
CA GLN A 1153 -48.54 6.44 20.94
C GLN A 1153 -49.85 6.69 20.18
N ASN A 1154 -50.38 7.90 20.26
CA ASN A 1154 -51.61 8.31 19.58
C ASN A 1154 -51.36 8.83 18.15
N GLY A 1155 -50.10 8.96 17.72
CA GLY A 1155 -49.74 9.49 16.41
C GLY A 1155 -49.96 11.00 16.25
N THR A 1156 -50.05 11.74 17.35
CA THR A 1156 -50.32 13.19 17.37
C THR A 1156 -49.12 14.03 17.80
N LEU A 1157 -47.96 13.41 18.00
CA LEU A 1157 -46.76 14.08 18.48
C LEU A 1157 -46.18 15.04 17.43
N GLU A 1158 -45.92 16.28 17.86
CA GLU A 1158 -45.13 17.27 17.13
C GLU A 1158 -43.75 17.43 17.78
N PRO A 1159 -42.67 16.83 17.24
CA PRO A 1159 -41.36 16.77 17.91
C PRO A 1159 -40.78 18.12 18.33
N MET A 1160 -40.96 19.15 17.50
CA MET A 1160 -40.47 20.49 17.81
C MET A 1160 -41.23 21.16 18.96
N GLN A 1161 -42.52 20.86 19.11
CA GLN A 1161 -43.30 21.37 20.25
C GLN A 1161 -42.89 20.68 21.55
N LEU A 1162 -42.68 19.35 21.50
CA LEU A 1162 -42.18 18.61 22.65
C LEU A 1162 -40.78 19.10 23.07
N ALA A 1163 -39.87 19.33 22.13
CA ALA A 1163 -38.52 19.79 22.45
C ALA A 1163 -38.51 21.17 23.11
N LYS A 1164 -39.39 22.08 22.71
CA LYS A 1164 -39.57 23.37 23.39
C LYS A 1164 -40.12 23.20 24.80
N ALA A 1165 -41.11 22.34 25.00
CA ALA A 1165 -41.63 22.02 26.33
C ALA A 1165 -40.55 21.36 27.23
N VAL A 1166 -39.69 20.51 26.66
CA VAL A 1166 -38.53 19.95 27.38
C VAL A 1166 -37.52 21.05 27.72
N GLN A 1167 -37.25 22.00 26.82
CA GLN A 1167 -36.37 23.14 27.11
C GLN A 1167 -36.88 23.97 28.30
N GLU A 1168 -38.18 24.23 28.35
CA GLU A 1168 -38.83 24.93 29.47
C GLU A 1168 -38.74 24.11 30.76
N ALA A 1169 -38.99 22.79 30.68
CA ALA A 1169 -38.89 21.87 31.82
C ALA A 1169 -37.47 21.72 32.36
N GLU A 1170 -36.44 21.75 31.50
CA GLU A 1170 -35.02 21.73 31.88
C GLU A 1170 -34.57 23.04 32.54
N ALA A 1171 -35.22 24.16 32.22
CA ALA A 1171 -34.95 25.46 32.84
C ALA A 1171 -35.69 25.69 34.16
N GLN A 1172 -36.75 24.90 34.44
CA GLN A 1172 -37.53 24.98 35.66
C GLN A 1172 -36.78 24.36 36.85
N GLU A 1173 -36.78 25.05 37.99
CA GLU A 1173 -36.36 24.45 39.25
C GLU A 1173 -37.39 23.39 39.68
N SER A 1174 -37.00 22.11 39.65
CA SER A 1174 -37.89 20.98 39.88
C SER A 1174 -37.16 19.86 40.65
N PRO A 1175 -37.81 19.20 41.63
CA PRO A 1175 -37.19 18.09 42.37
C PRO A 1175 -36.71 16.97 41.45
N THR A 1176 -35.56 16.38 41.78
CA THR A 1176 -35.06 15.17 41.13
C THR A 1176 -35.82 13.94 41.62
N THR A 1177 -36.16 13.06 40.68
CA THR A 1177 -36.72 11.73 40.97
C THR A 1177 -35.61 10.71 41.27
N GLU A 1178 -35.95 9.55 41.83
CA GLU A 1178 -35.00 8.43 42.00
C GLU A 1178 -34.66 7.72 40.67
N VAL A 1179 -35.33 8.06 39.57
CA VAL A 1179 -35.16 7.41 38.26
C VAL A 1179 -34.13 8.18 37.42
N ILE A 1180 -33.18 7.44 36.86
CA ILE A 1180 -32.18 7.96 35.93
C ILE A 1180 -32.78 8.07 34.51
N ARG A 1181 -32.46 9.15 33.80
CA ARG A 1181 -33.00 9.49 32.47
C ARG A 1181 -32.93 8.35 31.46
N GLY A 1182 -31.76 7.72 31.31
CA GLY A 1182 -31.55 6.66 30.32
C GLY A 1182 -32.42 5.43 30.58
N TRP A 1183 -32.59 5.02 31.84
CA TRP A 1183 -33.45 3.89 32.20
C TRP A 1183 -34.94 4.18 32.01
N PHE A 1184 -35.35 5.42 32.27
CA PHE A 1184 -36.71 5.85 31.97
C PHE A 1184 -37.01 5.77 30.46
N LEU A 1185 -36.13 6.31 29.62
CA LEU A 1185 -36.25 6.23 28.16
C LEU A 1185 -36.22 4.79 27.65
N SER A 1186 -35.35 3.94 28.20
CA SER A 1186 -35.32 2.51 27.87
C SER A 1186 -36.64 1.82 28.21
N THR A 1187 -37.26 2.16 29.34
CA THR A 1187 -38.59 1.65 29.73
C THR A 1187 -39.67 2.07 28.73
N LEU A 1188 -39.67 3.32 28.29
CA LEU A 1188 -40.57 3.80 27.23
C LEU A 1188 -40.29 3.10 25.89
N GLY A 1189 -39.02 2.88 25.55
CA GLY A 1189 -38.61 2.19 24.33
C GLY A 1189 -39.08 0.74 24.28
N ASN A 1190 -39.00 0.02 25.40
CA ASN A 1190 -39.51 -1.35 25.53
C ASN A 1190 -41.01 -1.44 25.24
N ARG A 1191 -41.82 -0.45 25.67
CA ARG A 1191 -43.26 -0.37 25.37
C ARG A 1191 -43.55 -0.17 23.89
N LEU A 1192 -42.58 0.31 23.13
CA LEU A 1192 -42.66 0.46 21.67
C LEU A 1192 -42.00 -0.70 20.93
N ASN A 1193 -41.47 -1.74 21.59
CA ASN A 1193 -40.65 -2.80 20.98
C ASN A 1193 -39.34 -2.30 20.33
N ILE A 1194 -38.72 -1.29 20.93
CA ILE A 1194 -37.35 -0.90 20.62
C ILE A 1194 -36.46 -1.78 21.49
N LYS A 1195 -35.72 -2.71 20.87
CA LYS A 1195 -34.85 -3.67 21.56
C LYS A 1195 -33.41 -3.43 21.21
#